data_AF-A0A2E7D9H7-F1
#
_entry.id   AF-A0A2E7D9H7-F1
#
_cell.length_a   1.000
_cell.length_b   1.000
_cell.length_c   1.000
_cell.angle_alpha   90.00
_cell.angle_beta   90.00
_cell.angle_gamma   90.00
#
_symmetry.space_group_name_H-M   'P 1'
#
loop_
_entity.id
_entity.type
_entity.pdbx_description
1 polymer ?
#
loop_
_entity_poly.entity_id
_entity_poly.type
_entity_poly.pdbx_seq_one_letter_code
_entity_poly.pdbx_strand_id
1 'polypeptide(L)'
;MKCGILLSVFLLSASCLGADDSQVEISNFIGLKLRRIPAGEFQMGSAATDAGARPDEQPRHLVRISKPFYIGMYEVTQGEFQAVMGFNRSFYSNKGPIKAKLSEFDTSRFPVDGVTWYQSVEFCRKLSSLESEKAAGRVYRLPTEAEWEYVCRAGTTTIFAYGDSLSSQQANFNGKFPFAAKTNVFLNRTTTVGSFKPNAFGIYDMHGNLNEWCMDRFDRDYYKTSTTTDPKGPSKGTSRVIRGGDWYSDGRDCRSAFRYADIPDGKFYAMGFRVVCELTADGARLDPVIAASGRVADKSTRNSTATLKGIASPTSAEDWPRWRGPRADGSWQAPRLPARWPSKGLQQVWRQEIGGGYGGIAVRNARVYVMDRLKSPKDTERVLCFDATTGDHLWTHTDEVDYGGISYDNGPRSTPNVFGRHVYTLGATGRLNCLNASNGEVVWTKDLTLEQKAKIPIWGLSGSPVVFEDLLIVHAGAERNGCYIAFELNTGVERWRSLPDAAGYATPMLVEHGGREQLIAWTPAGIRGLEPRTGKQLWEFPFEVNYGTSIADPIFHESTVLVSSYYEGARAIKLDASGSSAKLAWMDRRNLRGLMSQPLYRDGYAWLIDKRHGLTCFNFKTGEKLWDDDNRMTPKGRNPQASLVWIGEENRALALNSDGELILLRLNPKEYHEDSRAKIVGRTWAHPAYAGNCVYARSDTEIVCVLLPTIK
;
A
#
# COMPACT_ATOMS: atom_id res chain seq x y z
N MET A 1 63.33 1.38 -60.93
CA MET A 1 63.87 2.63 -61.52
C MET A 1 63.10 3.81 -60.90
N LYS A 2 63.83 4.70 -60.20
CA LYS A 2 63.48 6.05 -59.68
C LYS A 2 62.19 6.17 -58.82
N CYS A 3 62.25 6.27 -57.49
CA CYS A 3 62.81 7.31 -56.60
C CYS A 3 62.12 8.68 -56.72
N GLY A 4 61.53 9.17 -55.62
CA GLY A 4 61.01 10.53 -55.48
C GLY A 4 60.04 10.71 -54.30
N ILE A 5 60.57 11.02 -53.12
CA ILE A 5 59.84 11.53 -51.94
C ILE A 5 59.54 13.01 -52.18
N LEU A 6 58.33 13.49 -51.85
CA LEU A 6 58.11 14.90 -51.49
C LEU A 6 57.10 15.02 -50.34
N LEU A 7 57.57 15.63 -49.26
CA LEU A 7 56.81 16.11 -48.11
C LEU A 7 55.90 17.27 -48.54
N SER A 8 54.66 17.28 -48.04
CA SER A 8 53.87 18.51 -47.93
C SER A 8 53.07 18.50 -46.63
N VAL A 9 53.49 19.38 -45.73
CA VAL A 9 52.82 19.78 -44.48
C VAL A 9 51.68 20.72 -44.85
N PHE A 10 50.45 20.43 -44.41
CA PHE A 10 49.37 21.42 -44.32
C PHE A 10 48.72 21.34 -42.94
N LEU A 11 48.52 22.52 -42.37
CA LEU A 11 48.10 22.78 -40.99
C LEU A 11 46.74 22.15 -40.66
N LEU A 12 46.68 21.47 -39.52
CA LEU A 12 45.44 21.18 -38.80
C LEU A 12 44.91 22.49 -38.19
N SER A 13 43.86 23.05 -38.79
CA SER A 13 42.97 23.97 -38.07
C SER A 13 42.07 23.13 -37.15
N ALA A 14 42.38 23.12 -35.86
CA ALA A 14 41.46 22.65 -34.83
C ALA A 14 40.29 23.65 -34.74
N SER A 15 39.19 23.37 -35.42
CA SER A 15 37.91 24.03 -35.15
C SER A 15 37.24 23.31 -33.99
N CYS A 16 37.27 23.94 -32.82
CA CYS A 16 36.46 23.62 -31.66
C CYS A 16 34.97 23.73 -32.07
N LEU A 17 34.31 22.61 -32.32
CA LEU A 17 32.86 22.58 -32.48
C LEU A 17 32.24 22.75 -31.08
N GLY A 18 31.88 23.98 -30.74
CA GLY A 18 30.95 24.26 -29.65
C GLY A 18 29.62 23.57 -29.93
N ALA A 19 28.98 23.07 -28.87
CA ALA A 19 27.67 22.46 -28.94
C ALA A 19 26.66 23.42 -29.58
N ASP A 20 26.02 22.98 -30.66
CA ASP A 20 24.96 23.70 -31.36
C ASP A 20 23.71 23.81 -30.45
N ASP A 21 23.50 24.99 -29.86
CA ASP A 21 22.42 25.29 -28.90
C ASP A 21 21.03 25.42 -29.59
N SER A 22 20.91 24.98 -30.85
CA SER A 22 19.72 25.13 -31.70
C SER A 22 18.85 23.87 -31.87
N GLN A 23 19.30 22.68 -31.41
CA GLN A 23 18.53 21.44 -31.59
C GLN A 23 17.30 21.37 -30.68
N VAL A 24 16.11 21.48 -31.30
CA VAL A 24 14.83 21.40 -30.58
C VAL A 24 14.54 19.99 -30.07
N GLU A 25 14.99 18.96 -30.79
CA GLU A 25 14.85 17.55 -30.43
C GLU A 25 16.15 16.80 -30.69
N ILE A 26 16.47 15.85 -29.80
CA ILE A 26 17.61 14.94 -29.95
C ILE A 26 17.16 13.50 -29.69
N SER A 27 17.70 12.56 -30.46
CA SER A 27 17.64 11.14 -30.12
C SER A 27 18.97 10.72 -29.52
N ASN A 28 18.93 9.92 -28.47
CA ASN A 28 20.12 9.33 -27.88
C ASN A 28 20.44 7.96 -28.48
N PHE A 29 21.53 7.33 -28.03
CA PHE A 29 22.01 6.08 -28.63
C PHE A 29 21.03 4.91 -28.52
N ILE A 30 20.17 4.89 -27.49
CA ILE A 30 19.17 3.84 -27.29
C ILE A 30 17.82 4.16 -27.98
N GLY A 31 17.75 5.28 -28.73
CA GLY A 31 16.54 5.71 -29.42
C GLY A 31 15.57 6.56 -28.57
N LEU A 32 15.98 6.95 -27.36
CA LEU A 32 15.18 7.81 -26.49
C LEU A 32 15.13 9.23 -27.08
N LYS A 33 13.92 9.72 -27.32
CA LYS A 33 13.67 11.06 -27.87
C LYS A 33 13.54 12.09 -26.75
N LEU A 34 14.37 13.12 -26.82
CA LEU A 34 14.40 14.22 -25.88
C LEU A 34 14.05 15.53 -26.59
N ARG A 35 13.37 16.42 -25.88
CA ARG A 35 13.00 17.74 -26.37
C ARG A 35 13.57 18.83 -25.49
N ARG A 36 14.11 19.87 -26.12
CA ARG A 36 14.66 21.05 -25.43
C ARG A 36 13.52 21.90 -24.89
N ILE A 37 13.55 22.16 -23.59
CA ILE A 37 12.62 23.02 -22.87
C ILE A 37 13.34 24.34 -22.55
N PRO A 38 12.76 25.50 -22.90
CA PRO A 38 13.38 26.79 -22.61
C PRO A 38 13.33 27.12 -21.11
N ALA A 39 14.33 27.85 -20.63
CA ALA A 39 14.25 28.53 -19.34
C ALA A 39 13.01 29.45 -19.30
N GLY A 40 12.42 29.63 -18.13
CA GLY A 40 11.21 30.43 -18.00
C GLY A 40 10.65 30.45 -16.60
N GLU A 41 9.54 31.16 -16.44
CA GLU A 41 8.83 31.31 -15.18
C GLU A 41 7.39 30.81 -15.33
N PHE A 42 6.86 30.23 -14.26
CA PHE A 42 5.48 29.76 -14.23
C PHE A 42 4.92 29.79 -12.81
N GLN A 43 3.59 29.69 -12.73
CA GLN A 43 2.89 29.53 -11.46
C GLN A 43 2.80 28.04 -11.11
N MET A 44 3.55 27.61 -10.09
CA MET A 44 3.56 26.25 -9.57
C MET A 44 2.50 26.08 -8.47
N GLY A 45 1.85 24.92 -8.44
CA GLY A 45 0.80 24.60 -7.48
C GLY A 45 -0.59 25.10 -7.87
N SER A 46 -1.51 25.04 -6.91
CA SER A 46 -2.92 25.37 -7.10
C SER A 46 -3.34 26.56 -6.23
N ALA A 47 -4.26 27.37 -6.75
CA ALA A 47 -5.00 28.32 -5.93
C ALA A 47 -6.09 27.56 -5.16
N ALA A 48 -6.49 28.05 -4.00
CA ALA A 48 -7.58 27.46 -3.23
C ALA A 48 -8.91 27.42 -4.01
N THR A 49 -9.07 28.29 -5.01
CA THR A 49 -10.22 28.36 -5.91
C THR A 49 -10.17 27.38 -7.08
N ASP A 50 -9.03 26.73 -7.34
CA ASP A 50 -8.94 25.78 -8.44
C ASP A 50 -9.77 24.53 -8.14
N ALA A 51 -10.58 24.10 -9.11
CA ALA A 51 -11.42 22.93 -8.93
C ALA A 51 -10.56 21.68 -8.66
N GLY A 52 -10.80 21.04 -7.50
CA GLY A 52 -10.07 19.85 -7.08
C GLY A 52 -8.70 20.09 -6.44
N ALA A 53 -8.33 21.36 -6.16
CA ALA A 53 -7.11 21.72 -5.42
C ALA A 53 -7.01 21.00 -4.08
N ARG A 54 -5.78 20.69 -3.67
CA ARG A 54 -5.49 20.07 -2.38
C ARG A 54 -4.60 20.96 -1.51
N PRO A 55 -4.65 20.83 -0.18
CA PRO A 55 -3.80 21.61 0.72
C PRO A 55 -2.30 21.46 0.43
N ASP A 56 -1.85 20.27 0.02
CA ASP A 56 -0.43 19.98 -0.25
C ASP A 56 0.08 20.56 -1.58
N GLU A 57 -0.84 21.03 -2.42
CA GLU A 57 -0.57 21.71 -3.69
C GLU A 57 -0.63 23.25 -3.53
N GLN A 58 -0.82 23.76 -2.31
CA GLN A 58 -0.99 25.18 -1.99
C GLN A 58 0.16 25.74 -1.14
N PRO A 59 0.47 27.05 -1.25
CA PRO A 59 -0.12 28.00 -2.18
C PRO A 59 0.42 27.86 -3.61
N ARG A 60 -0.33 28.37 -4.58
CA ARG A 60 0.23 28.71 -5.89
C ARG A 60 1.32 29.77 -5.71
N HIS A 61 2.48 29.55 -6.29
CA HIS A 61 3.64 30.45 -6.15
C HIS A 61 4.45 30.51 -7.44
N LEU A 62 5.19 31.61 -7.62
CA LEU A 62 6.07 31.79 -8.76
C LEU A 62 7.31 30.89 -8.63
N VAL A 63 7.64 30.18 -9.71
CA VAL A 63 8.88 29.42 -9.84
C VAL A 63 9.58 29.79 -11.15
N ARG A 64 10.90 29.93 -11.08
CA ARG A 64 11.80 30.19 -12.20
C ARG A 64 12.68 28.96 -12.46
N ILE A 65 12.59 28.43 -13.67
CA ILE A 65 13.56 27.50 -14.25
C ILE A 65 14.67 28.33 -14.90
N SER A 66 15.87 28.30 -14.34
CA SER A 66 16.92 29.24 -14.70
C SER A 66 17.66 28.92 -16.01
N LYS A 67 17.65 27.66 -16.43
CA LYS A 67 18.39 27.16 -17.60
C LYS A 67 17.51 26.26 -18.48
N PRO A 68 17.72 26.27 -19.80
CA PRO A 68 17.10 25.28 -20.66
C PRO A 68 17.66 23.88 -20.35
N PHE A 69 16.84 22.87 -20.56
CA PHE A 69 17.21 21.46 -20.36
C PHE A 69 16.51 20.59 -21.39
N TYR A 70 16.99 19.36 -21.59
CA TYR A 70 16.30 18.37 -22.41
C TYR A 70 15.48 17.45 -21.52
N ILE A 71 14.28 17.05 -21.95
CA ILE A 71 13.46 16.07 -21.24
C ILE A 71 12.91 15.02 -22.19
N GLY A 72 12.72 13.80 -21.71
CA GLY A 72 12.07 12.72 -22.44
C GLY A 72 10.70 13.18 -22.94
N MET A 73 10.49 13.05 -24.25
CA MET A 73 9.19 13.34 -24.88
C MET A 73 8.10 12.40 -24.37
N TYR A 74 8.50 11.22 -23.92
CA TYR A 74 7.67 10.16 -23.36
C TYR A 74 8.18 9.74 -21.99
N GLU A 75 7.36 9.01 -21.25
CA GLU A 75 7.80 8.13 -20.18
C GLU A 75 8.84 7.13 -20.73
N VAL A 76 9.81 6.70 -19.90
CA VAL A 76 10.78 5.67 -20.31
C VAL A 76 10.04 4.39 -20.66
N THR A 77 10.27 3.86 -21.85
CA THR A 77 9.61 2.66 -22.34
C THR A 77 10.20 1.39 -21.74
N GLN A 78 9.43 0.32 -21.78
CA GLN A 78 9.88 -1.03 -21.40
C GLN A 78 11.10 -1.48 -22.21
N GLY A 79 11.16 -1.16 -23.50
CA GLY A 79 12.29 -1.44 -24.38
C GLY A 79 13.55 -0.69 -23.98
N GLU A 80 13.45 0.62 -23.76
CA GLU A 80 14.56 1.47 -23.31
C GLU A 80 15.09 1.01 -21.93
N PHE A 81 14.17 0.74 -20.99
CA PHE A 81 14.54 0.24 -19.66
C PHE A 81 15.28 -1.09 -19.75
N GLN A 82 14.76 -2.05 -20.52
CA GLN A 82 15.42 -3.34 -20.73
C GLN A 82 16.81 -3.18 -21.36
N ALA A 83 16.97 -2.27 -22.33
CA ALA A 83 18.24 -2.03 -23.00
C ALA A 83 19.33 -1.50 -22.06
N VAL A 84 18.96 -0.65 -21.09
CA VAL A 84 19.91 -0.06 -20.13
C VAL A 84 20.11 -0.94 -18.90
N MET A 85 19.05 -1.54 -18.39
CA MET A 85 19.06 -2.24 -17.10
C MET A 85 19.32 -3.73 -17.22
N GLY A 86 19.08 -4.32 -18.39
CA GLY A 86 19.24 -5.76 -18.66
C GLY A 86 18.06 -6.61 -18.17
N PHE A 87 17.03 -6.02 -17.57
CA PHE A 87 15.82 -6.71 -17.13
C PHE A 87 14.59 -5.82 -17.26
N ASN A 88 13.41 -6.45 -17.31
CA ASN A 88 12.11 -5.78 -17.29
C ASN A 88 11.13 -6.63 -16.48
N ARG A 89 10.54 -6.03 -15.44
CA ARG A 89 9.55 -6.67 -14.54
C ARG A 89 8.22 -5.92 -14.54
N SER A 90 7.93 -5.18 -15.61
CA SER A 90 6.69 -4.43 -15.78
C SER A 90 5.49 -5.37 -15.69
N PHE A 91 4.48 -4.94 -14.92
CA PHE A 91 3.23 -5.68 -14.75
C PHE A 91 2.49 -5.79 -16.08
N TYR A 92 2.48 -4.72 -16.87
CA TYR A 92 1.84 -4.62 -18.17
C TYR A 92 2.80 -4.99 -19.31
N SER A 93 3.40 -6.18 -19.24
CA SER A 93 4.31 -6.70 -20.27
C SER A 93 3.86 -8.07 -20.81
N ASN A 94 4.37 -8.45 -21.98
CA ASN A 94 4.16 -9.79 -22.55
C ASN A 94 4.77 -10.94 -21.71
N LYS A 95 5.56 -10.61 -20.70
CA LYS A 95 6.12 -11.55 -19.71
C LYS A 95 5.53 -11.35 -18.30
N GLY A 96 4.62 -10.40 -18.12
CA GLY A 96 4.05 -10.02 -16.84
C GLY A 96 2.85 -10.86 -16.40
N PRO A 97 2.27 -10.57 -15.21
CA PRO A 97 1.18 -11.37 -14.63
C PRO A 97 -0.09 -11.45 -15.48
N ILE A 98 -0.32 -10.47 -16.37
CA ILE A 98 -1.51 -10.38 -17.23
C ILE A 98 -1.23 -10.58 -18.72
N LYS A 99 -0.10 -11.23 -19.08
CA LYS A 99 0.38 -11.41 -20.46
C LYS A 99 -0.66 -11.88 -21.47
N ALA A 100 -1.62 -12.73 -21.05
CA ALA A 100 -2.69 -13.23 -21.91
C ALA A 100 -3.61 -12.12 -22.46
N LYS A 101 -3.75 -11.00 -21.73
CA LYS A 101 -4.52 -9.82 -22.16
C LYS A 101 -3.71 -8.87 -23.05
N LEU A 102 -2.43 -9.13 -23.25
CA LEU A 102 -1.48 -8.22 -23.89
C LEU A 102 -0.83 -8.80 -25.16
N SER A 103 -1.25 -9.99 -25.61
CA SER A 103 -0.61 -10.71 -26.72
C SER A 103 -0.64 -9.97 -28.06
N GLU A 104 -1.60 -9.06 -28.25
CA GLU A 104 -1.78 -8.29 -29.48
C GLU A 104 -1.01 -6.95 -29.46
N PHE A 105 -0.36 -6.60 -28.35
CA PHE A 105 0.32 -5.31 -28.20
C PHE A 105 1.84 -5.45 -28.24
N ASP A 106 2.50 -4.51 -28.90
CA ASP A 106 3.93 -4.30 -28.73
C ASP A 106 4.21 -3.61 -27.38
N THR A 107 4.33 -4.42 -26.34
CA THR A 107 4.62 -3.93 -24.98
C THR A 107 6.01 -3.30 -24.84
N SER A 108 6.92 -3.42 -25.82
CA SER A 108 8.21 -2.74 -25.76
C SER A 108 8.08 -1.21 -25.80
N ARG A 109 6.98 -0.73 -26.41
CA ARG A 109 6.60 0.68 -26.52
C ARG A 109 5.65 1.16 -25.41
N PHE A 110 5.25 0.28 -24.50
CA PHE A 110 4.56 0.70 -23.27
C PHE A 110 5.58 1.34 -22.33
N PRO A 111 5.14 2.25 -21.44
CA PRO A 111 6.04 2.77 -20.43
C PRO A 111 6.44 1.66 -19.44
N VAL A 112 7.65 1.75 -18.90
CA VAL A 112 8.09 0.84 -17.83
C VAL A 112 7.31 1.12 -16.56
N ASP A 113 6.67 0.08 -16.01
CA ASP A 113 5.83 0.19 -14.82
C ASP A 113 6.39 -0.65 -13.64
N GLY A 114 5.95 -0.36 -12.42
CA GLY A 114 6.36 -1.14 -11.25
C GLY A 114 7.77 -0.88 -10.76
N VAL A 115 8.40 0.22 -11.19
CA VAL A 115 9.78 0.57 -10.85
C VAL A 115 9.87 1.42 -9.58
N THR A 116 10.89 1.16 -8.76
CA THR A 116 11.21 1.98 -7.59
C THR A 116 11.95 3.25 -7.99
N TRP A 117 11.94 4.25 -7.11
CA TRP A 117 12.73 5.46 -7.30
C TRP A 117 14.22 5.13 -7.49
N TYR A 118 14.77 4.20 -6.70
CA TYR A 118 16.15 3.76 -6.83
C TYR A 118 16.45 3.11 -8.20
N GLN A 119 15.52 2.32 -8.74
CA GLN A 119 15.70 1.71 -10.06
C GLN A 119 15.67 2.77 -11.17
N SER A 120 14.83 3.79 -11.03
CA SER A 120 14.77 4.92 -11.98
C SER A 120 16.04 5.78 -11.94
N VAL A 121 16.60 6.05 -10.75
CA VAL A 121 17.89 6.73 -10.60
C VAL A 121 19.04 5.89 -11.15
N GLU A 122 19.04 4.58 -10.89
CA GLU A 122 20.04 3.65 -11.43
C GLU A 122 19.99 3.57 -12.96
N PHE A 123 18.79 3.60 -13.56
CA PHE A 123 18.63 3.73 -15.01
C PHE A 123 19.32 4.99 -15.52
N CYS A 124 19.06 6.15 -14.91
CA CYS A 124 19.68 7.42 -15.28
C CYS A 124 21.21 7.37 -15.17
N ARG A 125 21.72 6.77 -14.09
CA ARG A 125 23.16 6.57 -13.86
C ARG A 125 23.79 5.69 -14.94
N LYS A 126 23.17 4.55 -15.26
CA LYS A 126 23.68 3.63 -16.29
C LYS A 126 23.63 4.26 -17.68
N LEU A 127 22.54 4.96 -18.02
CA LEU A 127 22.40 5.67 -19.28
C LEU A 127 23.49 6.73 -19.45
N SER A 128 23.73 7.54 -18.40
CA SER A 128 24.82 8.53 -18.38
C SER A 128 26.22 7.91 -18.49
N SER A 129 26.37 6.64 -18.12
CA SER A 129 27.65 5.95 -18.14
C SER A 129 27.99 5.30 -19.48
N LEU A 130 27.05 5.26 -20.44
CA LEU A 130 27.31 4.76 -21.79
C LEU A 130 28.35 5.65 -22.49
N GLU A 131 29.32 5.02 -23.16
CA GLU A 131 30.41 5.75 -23.83
C GLU A 131 29.89 6.72 -24.90
N SER A 132 28.81 6.35 -25.60
CA SER A 132 28.14 7.23 -26.57
C SER A 132 27.53 8.48 -25.91
N GLU A 133 26.94 8.33 -24.72
CA GLU A 133 26.31 9.45 -24.00
C GLU A 133 27.36 10.36 -23.35
N LYS A 134 28.44 9.78 -22.80
CA LYS A 134 29.61 10.55 -22.33
C LYS A 134 30.25 11.34 -23.46
N ALA A 135 30.46 10.72 -24.62
CA ALA A 135 31.04 11.38 -25.79
C ALA A 135 30.16 12.53 -26.29
N ALA A 136 28.84 12.44 -26.09
CA ALA A 136 27.89 13.51 -26.38
C ALA A 136 27.74 14.55 -25.25
N GLY A 137 28.50 14.42 -24.14
CA GLY A 137 28.43 15.33 -22.99
C GLY A 137 27.12 15.26 -22.20
N ARG A 138 26.36 14.16 -22.30
CA ARG A 138 25.00 14.02 -21.78
C ARG A 138 24.98 13.35 -20.40
N VAL A 139 24.30 13.99 -19.45
CA VAL A 139 24.03 13.44 -18.12
C VAL A 139 22.53 13.37 -17.88
N TYR A 140 22.07 12.22 -17.39
CA TYR A 140 20.66 11.94 -17.18
C TYR A 140 20.31 11.88 -15.69
N ARG A 141 19.13 12.40 -15.35
CA ARG A 141 18.54 12.33 -14.01
C ARG A 141 17.01 12.29 -14.10
N LEU A 142 16.35 12.06 -12.97
CA LEU A 142 14.92 12.34 -12.85
C LEU A 142 14.65 13.86 -12.91
N PRO A 143 13.48 14.30 -13.40
CA PRO A 143 13.06 15.69 -13.28
C PRO A 143 12.93 16.07 -11.80
N THR A 144 13.20 17.33 -11.50
CA THR A 144 12.69 17.94 -10.27
C THR A 144 11.17 18.09 -10.39
N GLU A 145 10.49 18.20 -9.26
CA GLU A 145 9.05 18.42 -9.18
C GLU A 145 8.64 19.69 -9.94
N ALA A 146 9.46 20.75 -9.85
CA ALA A 146 9.22 22.00 -10.56
C ALA A 146 9.43 21.89 -12.08
N GLU A 147 10.48 21.22 -12.53
CA GLU A 147 10.68 20.96 -13.96
C GLU A 147 9.53 20.14 -14.54
N TRP A 148 9.08 19.12 -13.81
CA TRP A 148 7.95 18.29 -14.25
C TRP A 148 6.69 19.13 -14.42
N GLU A 149 6.32 19.97 -13.44
CA GLU A 149 5.10 20.78 -13.51
C GLU A 149 5.20 21.89 -14.58
N TYR A 150 6.37 22.51 -14.71
CA TYR A 150 6.64 23.49 -15.76
C TYR A 150 6.43 22.87 -17.15
N VAL A 151 6.99 21.68 -17.36
CA VAL A 151 6.84 20.93 -18.61
C VAL A 151 5.39 20.50 -18.81
N CYS A 152 4.70 20.05 -17.77
CA CYS A 152 3.31 19.63 -17.84
C CYS A 152 2.41 20.77 -18.34
N ARG A 153 2.53 21.94 -17.71
CA ARG A 153 1.74 23.15 -18.03
C ARG A 153 2.06 23.71 -19.41
N ALA A 154 3.33 23.65 -19.84
CA ALA A 154 3.77 24.14 -21.15
C ALA A 154 3.24 25.55 -21.48
N GLY A 155 3.31 26.46 -20.49
CA GLY A 155 2.86 27.85 -20.62
C GLY A 155 1.39 28.12 -20.28
N THR A 156 0.57 27.10 -19.98
CA THR A 156 -0.82 27.33 -19.56
C THR A 156 -0.94 27.64 -18.06
N THR A 157 -1.98 28.40 -17.71
CA THR A 157 -2.42 28.62 -16.32
C THR A 157 -3.68 27.82 -15.96
N THR A 158 -4.19 27.03 -16.89
CA THR A 158 -5.36 26.16 -16.74
C THR A 158 -5.03 24.93 -15.88
N ILE A 159 -6.05 24.17 -15.50
CA ILE A 159 -5.89 22.97 -14.66
C ILE A 159 -5.05 21.88 -15.36
N PHE A 160 -5.27 21.68 -16.66
CA PHE A 160 -4.52 20.77 -17.53
C PHE A 160 -3.88 21.55 -18.69
N ALA A 161 -2.91 20.96 -19.37
CA ALA A 161 -2.31 21.51 -20.59
C ALA A 161 -3.34 21.74 -21.72
N TYR A 162 -4.49 21.06 -21.66
CA TYR A 162 -5.56 21.11 -22.66
C TYR A 162 -6.75 21.99 -22.25
N GLY A 163 -6.64 22.73 -21.15
CA GLY A 163 -7.72 23.54 -20.57
C GLY A 163 -8.16 23.06 -19.19
N ASP A 164 -9.41 23.33 -18.82
CA ASP A 164 -9.96 23.04 -17.49
C ASP A 164 -10.81 21.76 -17.41
N SER A 165 -10.76 20.92 -18.44
CA SER A 165 -11.39 19.60 -18.47
C SER A 165 -10.42 18.53 -18.96
N LEU A 166 -10.67 17.28 -18.57
CA LEU A 166 -9.93 16.11 -19.01
C LEU A 166 -10.88 14.95 -19.29
N SER A 167 -10.95 14.54 -20.56
CA SER A 167 -11.64 13.34 -21.02
C SER A 167 -10.66 12.22 -21.38
N SER A 168 -11.09 10.96 -21.32
CA SER A 168 -10.20 9.82 -21.65
C SER A 168 -9.87 9.71 -23.15
N GLN A 169 -10.28 10.68 -23.97
CA GLN A 169 -9.81 10.86 -25.35
C GLN A 169 -8.52 11.68 -25.39
N GLN A 170 -8.20 12.41 -24.32
CA GLN A 170 -7.04 13.30 -24.21
C GLN A 170 -5.88 12.67 -23.43
N ALA A 171 -6.15 11.69 -22.57
CA ALA A 171 -5.16 10.98 -21.79
C ALA A 171 -5.67 9.60 -21.34
N ASN A 172 -4.77 8.70 -20.97
CA ASN A 172 -5.11 7.40 -20.39
C ASN A 172 -5.28 7.52 -18.87
N PHE A 173 -6.52 7.49 -18.40
CA PHE A 173 -6.88 7.45 -16.97
C PHE A 173 -8.21 6.69 -16.81
N ASN A 174 -8.78 6.66 -15.62
CA ASN A 174 -10.10 6.07 -15.40
C ASN A 174 -11.21 6.90 -16.04
N GLY A 175 -11.53 6.59 -17.31
CA GLY A 175 -12.55 7.29 -18.09
C GLY A 175 -13.97 7.25 -17.52
N LYS A 176 -14.25 6.40 -16.52
CA LYS A 176 -15.52 6.44 -15.77
C LYS A 176 -15.62 7.67 -14.85
N PHE A 177 -14.50 8.34 -14.56
CA PHE A 177 -14.41 9.48 -13.64
C PHE A 177 -13.58 10.63 -14.26
N PRO A 178 -14.03 11.21 -15.37
CA PRO A 178 -13.38 12.35 -16.01
C PRO A 178 -13.44 13.62 -15.14
N PHE A 179 -12.70 14.65 -15.55
CA PHE A 179 -12.76 15.97 -14.93
C PHE A 179 -13.51 16.95 -15.84
N ALA A 180 -14.65 17.47 -15.38
CA ALA A 180 -15.48 18.40 -16.14
C ALA A 180 -15.79 17.93 -17.59
N ALA A 181 -15.90 16.62 -17.80
CA ALA A 181 -16.21 16.00 -19.10
C ALA A 181 -17.13 14.78 -18.92
N LYS A 182 -17.59 14.20 -20.03
CA LYS A 182 -18.48 13.02 -20.02
C LYS A 182 -17.71 11.73 -19.76
N THR A 183 -18.32 10.80 -19.03
CA THR A 183 -17.78 9.46 -18.79
C THR A 183 -17.54 8.74 -20.11
N ASN A 184 -16.45 7.98 -20.21
CA ASN A 184 -16.06 7.27 -21.41
C ASN A 184 -15.20 6.02 -21.07
N VAL A 185 -14.57 5.41 -22.07
CA VAL A 185 -13.80 4.18 -21.97
C VAL A 185 -12.71 4.29 -20.90
N PHE A 186 -12.64 3.25 -20.07
CA PHE A 186 -11.57 3.00 -19.10
C PHE A 186 -10.80 1.77 -19.55
N LEU A 187 -9.54 1.95 -19.96
CA LEU A 187 -8.71 0.88 -20.52
C LEU A 187 -8.26 -0.15 -19.48
N ASN A 188 -8.17 0.23 -18.20
CA ASN A 188 -7.72 -0.61 -17.09
C ASN A 188 -6.29 -1.20 -17.29
N ARG A 189 -5.41 -0.47 -17.99
CA ARG A 189 -4.01 -0.79 -18.26
C ARG A 189 -3.24 0.42 -18.80
N THR A 190 -1.91 0.33 -18.84
CA THR A 190 -1.06 1.24 -19.63
C THR A 190 -1.30 1.07 -21.14
N THR A 191 -0.90 2.08 -21.91
CA THR A 191 -0.90 2.06 -23.37
C THR A 191 0.46 2.48 -23.91
N THR A 192 0.68 2.28 -25.21
CA THR A 192 1.83 2.77 -25.98
C THR A 192 2.07 4.25 -25.69
N VAL A 193 3.30 4.62 -25.32
CA VAL A 193 3.63 6.03 -25.10
C VAL A 193 3.36 6.87 -26.35
N GLY A 194 2.84 8.07 -26.16
CA GLY A 194 2.47 8.98 -27.24
C GLY A 194 1.16 8.67 -27.95
N SER A 195 0.29 7.84 -27.35
CA SER A 195 -1.04 7.54 -27.91
C SER A 195 -1.99 8.74 -27.93
N PHE A 196 -1.70 9.79 -27.16
CA PHE A 196 -2.52 11.00 -27.06
C PHE A 196 -1.78 12.22 -27.62
N LYS A 197 -2.49 13.35 -27.78
CA LYS A 197 -1.84 14.59 -28.25
C LYS A 197 -0.78 15.07 -27.25
N PRO A 198 0.33 15.65 -27.71
CA PRO A 198 1.29 16.29 -26.81
C PRO A 198 0.77 17.65 -26.34
N ASN A 199 1.38 18.19 -25.28
CA ASN A 199 1.18 19.57 -24.87
C ASN A 199 1.93 20.58 -25.78
N ALA A 200 1.86 21.87 -25.47
CA ALA A 200 2.47 22.93 -26.29
C ALA A 200 4.01 22.84 -26.39
N PHE A 201 4.66 22.13 -25.47
CA PHE A 201 6.10 21.84 -25.54
C PHE A 201 6.43 20.57 -26.32
N GLY A 202 5.44 19.87 -26.89
CA GLY A 202 5.66 18.62 -27.64
C GLY A 202 5.90 17.41 -26.74
N ILE A 203 5.50 17.48 -25.46
CA ILE A 203 5.68 16.41 -24.49
C ILE A 203 4.38 15.64 -24.30
N TYR A 204 4.48 14.32 -24.28
CA TYR A 204 3.36 13.39 -24.25
C TYR A 204 3.11 12.84 -22.84
N ASP A 205 1.90 12.32 -22.65
CA ASP A 205 1.48 11.53 -21.49
C ASP A 205 1.62 12.26 -20.13
N MET A 206 1.57 13.60 -20.11
CA MET A 206 1.72 14.41 -18.90
C MET A 206 0.50 14.38 -17.94
N HIS A 207 -0.61 13.73 -18.34
CA HIS A 207 -1.89 13.73 -17.61
C HIS A 207 -2.49 12.32 -17.47
N GLY A 208 -1.66 11.28 -17.40
CA GLY A 208 -2.11 9.90 -17.29
C GLY A 208 -1.06 8.90 -17.77
N ASN A 209 -1.50 7.68 -18.04
CA ASN A 209 -0.68 6.50 -18.35
C ASN A 209 0.08 6.00 -17.12
N LEU A 210 1.12 6.68 -16.64
CA LEU A 210 1.79 6.40 -15.37
C LEU A 210 1.96 7.63 -14.48
N ASN A 211 1.95 7.36 -13.18
CA ASN A 211 2.53 8.25 -12.21
C ASN A 211 4.06 8.22 -12.34
N GLU A 212 4.71 9.36 -12.17
CA GLU A 212 6.14 9.53 -12.44
C GLU A 212 6.93 9.99 -11.23
N TRP A 213 8.04 9.29 -10.97
CA TRP A 213 9.01 9.68 -9.94
C TRP A 213 9.71 11.00 -10.28
N CYS A 214 9.73 11.91 -9.30
CA CYS A 214 10.59 13.09 -9.30
C CYS A 214 11.80 12.89 -8.38
N MET A 215 12.83 13.72 -8.52
CA MET A 215 14.04 13.68 -7.69
C MET A 215 13.75 14.07 -6.22
N ASP A 216 12.77 14.95 -6.03
CA ASP A 216 12.49 15.68 -4.80
C ASP A 216 12.02 14.77 -3.67
N ARG A 217 12.40 15.13 -2.44
CA ARG A 217 11.73 14.61 -1.24
C ARG A 217 10.36 15.25 -1.12
N PHE A 218 9.42 14.55 -0.50
CA PHE A 218 8.09 15.10 -0.27
C PHE A 218 7.97 15.72 1.12
N ASP A 219 7.43 16.94 1.17
CA ASP A 219 6.85 17.54 2.36
C ASP A 219 5.56 18.27 1.96
N ARG A 220 4.54 18.13 2.80
CA ARG A 220 3.18 18.64 2.56
C ARG A 220 3.15 20.16 2.47
N ASP A 221 3.86 20.82 3.38
CA ASP A 221 3.81 22.26 3.59
C ASP A 221 4.94 22.99 2.84
N TYR A 222 5.78 22.25 2.10
CA TYR A 222 6.97 22.78 1.41
C TYR A 222 6.69 24.02 0.56
N TYR A 223 5.54 24.10 -0.15
CA TYR A 223 5.21 25.25 -1.00
C TYR A 223 5.11 26.58 -0.23
N LYS A 224 4.83 26.54 1.08
CA LYS A 224 4.82 27.74 1.94
C LYS A 224 6.22 28.30 2.17
N THR A 225 7.25 27.50 1.92
CA THR A 225 8.66 27.80 2.19
C THR A 225 9.58 27.54 0.99
N SER A 226 8.99 27.24 -0.18
CA SER A 226 9.71 26.84 -1.38
C SER A 226 10.56 28.00 -1.91
N THR A 227 11.76 27.69 -2.40
CA THR A 227 12.61 28.66 -3.08
C THR A 227 12.07 28.97 -4.48
N THR A 228 12.20 30.22 -4.93
CA THR A 228 11.67 30.65 -6.23
C THR A 228 12.45 30.11 -7.42
N THR A 229 13.77 29.92 -7.32
CA THR A 229 14.62 29.50 -8.45
C THR A 229 15.05 28.05 -8.28
N ASP A 230 14.80 27.23 -9.30
CA ASP A 230 15.15 25.80 -9.39
C ASP A 230 14.95 25.00 -8.07
N PRO A 231 13.74 25.01 -7.48
CA PRO A 231 13.48 24.32 -6.22
C PRO A 231 13.70 22.80 -6.35
N LYS A 232 14.28 22.19 -5.30
CA LYS A 232 14.63 20.75 -5.24
C LYS A 232 13.92 19.98 -4.12
N GLY A 233 12.85 20.57 -3.58
CA GLY A 233 12.15 20.03 -2.42
C GLY A 233 12.87 20.26 -1.09
N PRO A 234 12.29 19.78 0.03
CA PRO A 234 12.87 19.86 1.36
C PRO A 234 14.16 19.03 1.49
N SER A 235 15.05 19.45 2.39
CA SER A 235 16.31 18.73 2.67
C SER A 235 16.12 17.42 3.46
N LYS A 236 14.97 17.25 4.12
CA LYS A 236 14.58 16.08 4.92
C LYS A 236 13.26 15.48 4.40
N GLY A 237 12.97 14.24 4.80
CA GLY A 237 11.76 13.51 4.40
C GLY A 237 12.08 12.08 3.98
N THR A 238 11.15 11.15 4.24
CA THR A 238 11.32 9.71 3.94
C THR A 238 10.74 9.30 2.59
N SER A 239 9.82 10.10 2.04
CA SER A 239 9.12 9.84 0.77
C SER A 239 9.63 10.74 -0.36
N ARG A 240 9.38 10.31 -1.60
CA ARG A 240 9.70 11.03 -2.85
C ARG A 240 8.43 11.51 -3.53
N VAL A 241 8.54 12.63 -4.25
CA VAL A 241 7.44 13.21 -5.01
C VAL A 241 7.09 12.34 -6.23
N ILE A 242 5.79 12.25 -6.50
CA ILE A 242 5.20 11.61 -7.67
C ILE A 242 4.23 12.58 -8.37
N ARG A 243 4.26 12.64 -9.70
CA ARG A 243 3.42 13.50 -10.55
C ARG A 243 2.73 12.74 -11.70
N GLY A 244 1.81 13.38 -12.42
CA GLY A 244 1.23 12.86 -13.69
C GLY A 244 -0.18 12.26 -13.59
N GLY A 245 -0.44 11.49 -12.54
CA GLY A 245 -1.60 10.61 -12.52
C GLY A 245 -1.41 9.41 -13.45
N ASP A 246 -2.07 8.30 -13.17
CA ASP A 246 -1.90 7.06 -13.93
C ASP A 246 -3.18 6.61 -14.66
N TRP A 247 -3.10 5.52 -15.42
CA TRP A 247 -4.23 4.92 -16.11
C TRP A 247 -5.42 4.56 -15.20
N TYR A 248 -5.23 4.40 -13.89
CA TYR A 248 -6.29 4.11 -12.91
C TYR A 248 -6.84 5.38 -12.22
N SER A 249 -6.12 6.50 -12.33
CA SER A 249 -6.44 7.73 -11.63
C SER A 249 -7.76 8.33 -12.13
N ASP A 250 -8.48 9.01 -11.23
CA ASP A 250 -9.59 9.87 -11.66
C ASP A 250 -9.01 11.08 -12.40
N GLY A 251 -9.74 11.70 -13.33
CA GLY A 251 -9.21 12.85 -14.09
C GLY A 251 -8.75 14.02 -13.21
N ARG A 252 -9.33 14.18 -12.01
CA ARG A 252 -8.87 15.14 -10.99
C ARG A 252 -7.45 14.87 -10.49
N ASP A 253 -7.02 13.63 -10.46
CA ASP A 253 -5.68 13.26 -9.97
C ASP A 253 -4.64 13.27 -11.10
N CYS A 254 -5.03 13.71 -12.30
CA CYS A 254 -4.16 13.93 -13.45
C CYS A 254 -3.83 15.41 -13.70
N ARG A 255 -4.23 16.32 -12.79
CA ARG A 255 -4.02 17.78 -12.93
C ARG A 255 -2.54 18.13 -12.91
N SER A 256 -2.15 19.23 -13.55
CA SER A 256 -0.75 19.67 -13.59
C SER A 256 -0.15 19.86 -12.19
N ALA A 257 -0.93 20.45 -11.28
CA ALA A 257 -0.53 20.71 -9.89
C ALA A 257 -0.63 19.48 -8.98
N PHE A 258 -1.26 18.38 -9.42
CA PHE A 258 -1.46 17.22 -8.57
C PHE A 258 -0.12 16.61 -8.17
N ARG A 259 0.06 16.39 -6.87
CA ARG A 259 1.24 15.74 -6.32
C ARG A 259 0.86 14.59 -5.38
N TYR A 260 1.63 13.54 -5.45
CA TYR A 260 1.54 12.38 -4.56
C TYR A 260 2.93 12.05 -4.00
N ALA A 261 2.99 11.11 -3.07
CA ALA A 261 4.26 10.69 -2.49
C ALA A 261 4.23 9.22 -2.08
N ASP A 262 5.38 8.58 -2.22
CA ASP A 262 5.60 7.24 -1.72
C ASP A 262 7.06 7.08 -1.32
N ILE A 263 7.35 6.06 -0.52
CA ILE A 263 8.72 5.75 -0.10
C ILE A 263 9.56 5.32 -1.31
N PRO A 264 10.88 5.57 -1.33
CA PRO A 264 11.74 5.24 -2.48
C PRO A 264 11.68 3.77 -2.95
N ASP A 265 11.40 2.83 -2.04
CA ASP A 265 11.26 1.39 -2.33
C ASP A 265 9.86 0.97 -2.79
N GLY A 266 8.92 1.92 -2.83
CA GLY A 266 7.55 1.68 -3.29
C GLY A 266 7.52 1.16 -4.72
N LYS A 267 6.79 0.05 -4.95
CA LYS A 267 6.62 -0.57 -6.28
C LYS A 267 5.15 -0.64 -6.66
N PHE A 268 4.63 0.38 -7.31
CA PHE A 268 3.26 0.37 -7.83
C PHE A 268 3.25 0.06 -9.33
N TYR A 269 2.40 -0.85 -9.79
CA TYR A 269 2.29 -1.28 -11.20
C TYR A 269 1.81 -0.17 -12.16
N ALA A 270 1.60 1.04 -11.64
CA ALA A 270 1.30 2.24 -12.39
C ALA A 270 2.30 3.38 -12.08
N MET A 271 3.50 3.01 -11.60
CA MET A 271 4.63 3.90 -11.34
C MET A 271 5.71 3.72 -12.41
N GLY A 272 6.09 4.81 -13.05
CA GLY A 272 7.16 4.93 -14.02
C GLY A 272 7.98 6.19 -13.78
N PHE A 273 8.63 6.68 -14.83
CA PHE A 273 9.42 7.90 -14.79
C PHE A 273 9.76 8.36 -16.22
N ARG A 274 10.15 9.62 -16.34
CA ARG A 274 10.86 10.17 -17.50
C ARG A 274 12.21 10.75 -17.07
N VAL A 275 13.06 11.08 -18.03
CA VAL A 275 14.43 11.57 -17.77
C VAL A 275 14.60 13.02 -18.22
N VAL A 276 15.34 13.78 -17.42
CA VAL A 276 15.97 15.04 -17.83
C VAL A 276 17.40 14.73 -18.28
N CYS A 277 17.84 15.37 -19.35
CA CYS A 277 19.18 15.33 -19.90
C CYS A 277 19.79 16.74 -19.84
N GLU A 278 20.94 16.84 -19.20
CA GLU A 278 21.75 18.05 -19.13
C GLU A 278 22.98 17.88 -20.02
N LEU A 279 23.34 18.95 -20.75
CA LEU A 279 24.58 19.01 -21.52
C LEU A 279 25.66 19.61 -20.63
N THR A 280 26.73 18.86 -20.42
CA THR A 280 27.91 19.34 -19.70
C THR A 280 28.88 19.95 -20.71
N ALA A 281 29.18 21.24 -20.56
CA ALA A 281 30.40 21.80 -21.11
C ALA A 281 31.54 21.34 -20.19
N ASP A 282 32.44 20.51 -20.70
CA ASP A 282 33.65 20.02 -20.03
C ASP A 282 33.44 19.06 -18.83
N GLY A 283 33.12 17.79 -19.12
CA GLY A 283 33.64 16.62 -18.39
C GLY A 283 33.60 16.58 -16.86
N ALA A 284 32.70 17.30 -16.18
CA ALA A 284 32.72 17.45 -14.73
C ALA A 284 31.69 16.55 -14.01
N ARG A 285 32.24 15.76 -13.08
CA ARG A 285 31.69 14.95 -11.97
C ARG A 285 30.16 14.90 -11.77
N LEU A 286 29.68 13.65 -11.72
CA LEU A 286 28.40 13.20 -11.15
C LEU A 286 28.04 13.92 -9.83
N ASP A 287 26.80 14.40 -9.74
CA ASP A 287 26.19 14.99 -8.54
C ASP A 287 26.33 14.02 -7.33
N PRO A 288 26.70 14.46 -6.11
CA PRO A 288 26.96 13.57 -4.96
C PRO A 288 25.76 12.72 -4.54
N VAL A 289 24.55 13.05 -4.99
CA VAL A 289 23.32 12.29 -4.75
C VAL A 289 23.32 10.94 -5.48
N ILE A 290 24.16 10.77 -6.51
CA ILE A 290 24.24 9.53 -7.31
C ILE A 290 25.31 8.55 -6.77
N ALA A 291 26.18 8.98 -5.84
CA ALA A 291 27.31 8.18 -5.35
C ALA A 291 27.04 7.35 -4.08
N ALA A 292 25.93 7.57 -3.38
CA ALA A 292 25.68 6.98 -2.05
C ALA A 292 24.51 5.97 -2.05
N SER A 293 24.72 4.78 -2.58
CA SER A 293 23.88 3.61 -2.32
C SER A 293 24.76 2.38 -2.04
N GLY A 294 25.45 2.42 -0.90
CA GLY A 294 26.33 1.33 -0.48
C GLY A 294 26.38 1.16 1.03
N ARG A 295 25.71 0.11 1.51
CA ARG A 295 25.90 -0.62 2.78
C ARG A 295 25.44 0.08 4.06
N VAL A 296 24.47 -0.53 4.74
CA VAL A 296 24.36 -0.48 6.21
C VAL A 296 24.38 -1.91 6.72
N ALA A 297 25.40 -2.24 7.49
CA ALA A 297 25.54 -3.50 8.20
C ALA A 297 25.31 -3.28 9.69
N ASP A 298 24.59 -4.26 10.23
CA ASP A 298 24.26 -4.66 11.58
C ASP A 298 25.24 -4.27 12.72
N LYS A 299 24.67 -3.91 13.88
CA LYS A 299 25.33 -3.98 15.18
C LYS A 299 24.30 -4.38 16.25
N SER A 300 24.29 -5.67 16.58
CA SER A 300 23.68 -6.19 17.79
C SER A 300 24.44 -5.73 19.04
N THR A 301 23.71 -5.39 20.10
CA THR A 301 24.27 -5.31 21.46
C THR A 301 23.34 -6.05 22.40
N ARG A 302 23.87 -7.10 23.02
CA ARG A 302 23.27 -7.82 24.15
C ARG A 302 23.41 -6.95 25.40
N ASN A 303 22.43 -6.98 26.31
CA ASN A 303 22.74 -7.07 27.73
C ASN A 303 21.56 -7.43 28.64
N SER A 304 21.90 -8.38 29.54
CA SER A 304 21.50 -8.60 30.94
C SER A 304 20.02 -8.68 31.34
N THR A 305 19.65 -9.90 31.73
CA THR A 305 18.51 -10.27 32.55
C THR A 305 18.64 -9.72 33.97
N ALA A 306 17.63 -8.98 34.43
CA ALA A 306 17.41 -8.65 35.83
C ALA A 306 16.06 -9.23 36.26
N THR A 307 16.10 -10.21 37.15
CA THR A 307 14.93 -10.90 37.71
C THR A 307 14.32 -10.02 38.80
N LEU A 308 13.09 -9.52 38.62
CA LEU A 308 12.31 -8.96 39.73
C LEU A 308 10.82 -9.36 39.68
N LYS A 309 10.47 -10.03 40.77
CA LYS A 309 9.18 -10.35 41.39
C LYS A 309 7.97 -9.48 41.02
N GLY A 310 6.87 -10.18 40.77
CA GLY A 310 5.56 -9.85 41.35
C GLY A 310 4.59 -9.13 40.43
N ILE A 311 4.14 -9.79 39.36
CA ILE A 311 2.87 -9.42 38.72
C ILE A 311 1.76 -9.82 39.69
N ALA A 312 1.11 -8.83 40.28
CA ALA A 312 -0.19 -9.03 40.91
C ALA A 312 -1.15 -9.55 39.82
N SER A 313 -1.78 -10.70 40.04
CA SER A 313 -2.82 -11.22 39.15
C SER A 313 -3.89 -10.14 38.96
N PRO A 314 -4.09 -9.60 37.75
CA PRO A 314 -5.20 -8.73 37.49
C PRO A 314 -6.45 -9.60 37.46
N THR A 315 -7.28 -9.44 38.49
CA THR A 315 -8.68 -9.83 38.43
C THR A 315 -9.33 -8.99 37.32
N SER A 316 -9.91 -9.64 36.31
CA SER A 316 -10.78 -9.07 35.26
C SER A 316 -10.13 -8.23 34.14
N ALA A 317 -9.15 -8.77 33.41
CA ALA A 317 -8.77 -8.21 32.11
C ALA A 317 -8.98 -9.24 30.99
N GLU A 318 -9.60 -8.81 29.90
CA GLU A 318 -10.00 -9.70 28.82
C GLU A 318 -8.81 -10.14 27.94
N ASP A 319 -8.89 -11.38 27.47
CA ASP A 319 -8.00 -11.97 26.49
C ASP A 319 -8.33 -11.50 25.05
N TRP A 320 -7.41 -11.76 24.11
CA TRP A 320 -7.55 -11.43 22.69
C TRP A 320 -7.50 -12.69 21.82
N PRO A 321 -8.48 -13.60 21.91
CA PRO A 321 -8.32 -14.97 21.43
C PRO A 321 -8.40 -15.12 19.91
N ARG A 322 -8.76 -14.06 19.17
CA ARG A 322 -9.07 -14.12 17.74
C ARG A 322 -8.87 -12.77 17.07
N TRP A 323 -8.97 -12.79 15.75
CA TRP A 323 -9.03 -11.60 14.91
C TRP A 323 -10.02 -10.55 15.44
N ARG A 324 -9.57 -9.28 15.51
CA ARG A 324 -10.32 -8.15 16.08
C ARG A 324 -10.78 -8.32 17.54
N GLY A 325 -10.14 -9.21 18.28
CA GLY A 325 -10.31 -9.33 19.73
C GLY A 325 -11.52 -10.13 20.16
N PRO A 326 -11.88 -10.08 21.46
CA PRO A 326 -12.83 -11.00 22.06
C PRO A 326 -14.24 -10.92 21.45
N ARG A 327 -14.63 -9.74 20.95
CA ARG A 327 -15.94 -9.50 20.30
C ARG A 327 -15.88 -9.46 18.77
N ALA A 328 -14.68 -9.59 18.17
CA ALA A 328 -14.45 -9.47 16.73
C ALA A 328 -14.84 -8.11 16.11
N ASP A 329 -14.97 -7.05 16.92
CA ASP A 329 -15.35 -5.70 16.51
C ASP A 329 -14.19 -4.68 16.65
N GLY A 330 -13.03 -5.12 17.13
CA GLY A 330 -11.89 -4.24 17.39
C GLY A 330 -12.06 -3.39 18.64
N SER A 331 -12.75 -3.89 19.66
CA SER A 331 -12.82 -3.27 20.98
C SER A 331 -12.04 -4.06 22.02
N TRP A 332 -11.51 -3.36 23.02
CA TRP A 332 -10.83 -3.91 24.18
C TRP A 332 -11.35 -3.27 25.49
N GLN A 333 -11.75 -4.07 26.48
CA GLN A 333 -12.04 -3.62 27.84
C GLN A 333 -10.72 -3.47 28.60
N ALA A 334 -10.03 -2.38 28.28
CA ALA A 334 -8.73 -2.04 28.85
C ALA A 334 -8.82 -1.67 30.34
N PRO A 335 -7.77 -1.91 31.14
CA PRO A 335 -7.61 -1.21 32.40
C PRO A 335 -7.50 0.30 32.15
N ARG A 336 -7.76 1.09 33.19
CA ARG A 336 -7.72 2.55 33.07
C ARG A 336 -6.29 3.02 32.74
N LEU A 337 -6.08 3.49 31.51
CA LEU A 337 -4.78 4.00 31.05
C LEU A 337 -4.69 5.52 31.27
N PRO A 338 -3.57 6.07 31.78
CA PRO A 338 -3.37 7.52 31.87
C PRO A 338 -3.24 8.15 30.48
N ALA A 339 -3.56 9.44 30.35
CA ALA A 339 -3.44 10.17 29.08
C ALA A 339 -1.98 10.41 28.66
N ARG A 340 -1.04 10.46 29.62
CA ARG A 340 0.39 10.66 29.34
C ARG A 340 1.18 9.40 29.71
N TRP A 341 1.94 8.89 28.75
CA TRP A 341 2.92 7.83 28.97
C TRP A 341 4.28 8.40 29.41
N PRO A 342 5.16 7.58 30.00
CA PRO A 342 6.49 8.02 30.39
C PRO A 342 7.30 8.54 29.20
N SER A 343 8.03 9.64 29.38
CA SER A 343 8.87 10.25 28.34
C SER A 343 10.01 9.34 27.86
N LYS A 344 10.43 8.38 28.69
CA LYS A 344 11.42 7.36 28.35
C LYS A 344 10.85 6.21 27.48
N GLY A 345 9.56 6.23 27.17
CA GLY A 345 8.86 5.17 26.45
C GLY A 345 8.13 4.19 27.38
N LEU A 346 7.40 3.26 26.77
CA LEU A 346 6.72 2.18 27.47
C LEU A 346 7.70 1.06 27.84
N GLN A 347 7.44 0.37 28.94
CA GLN A 347 8.29 -0.72 29.40
C GLN A 347 8.08 -1.97 28.53
N GLN A 348 9.12 -2.40 27.81
CA GLN A 348 9.14 -3.71 27.19
C GLN A 348 9.35 -4.78 28.27
N VAL A 349 8.46 -5.76 28.35
CA VAL A 349 8.53 -6.88 29.30
C VAL A 349 9.47 -7.94 28.77
N TRP A 350 9.25 -8.36 27.51
CA TRP A 350 10.06 -9.35 26.83
C TRP A 350 10.03 -9.13 25.31
N ARG A 351 10.97 -9.77 24.61
CA ARG A 351 11.11 -9.79 23.14
C ARG A 351 11.59 -11.16 22.70
N GLN A 352 11.06 -11.65 21.59
CA GLN A 352 11.49 -12.89 20.95
C GLN A 352 11.71 -12.68 19.45
N GLU A 353 12.70 -13.36 18.90
CA GLU A 353 12.93 -13.41 17.45
C GLU A 353 11.91 -14.33 16.80
N ILE A 354 11.35 -13.88 15.68
CA ILE A 354 10.43 -14.67 14.84
C ILE A 354 10.74 -14.41 13.36
N GLY A 355 10.21 -15.26 12.49
CA GLY A 355 10.20 -15.05 11.05
C GLY A 355 9.19 -13.97 10.62
N GLY A 356 9.17 -13.72 9.31
CA GLY A 356 8.30 -12.71 8.71
C GLY A 356 6.82 -13.12 8.71
N GLY A 357 5.92 -12.15 8.47
CA GLY A 357 4.49 -12.41 8.37
C GLY A 357 3.65 -11.17 8.66
N TYR A 358 2.39 -11.21 8.21
CA TYR A 358 1.44 -10.10 8.33
C TYR A 358 0.23 -10.45 9.21
N GLY A 359 0.13 -11.71 9.65
CA GLY A 359 -0.94 -12.18 10.53
C GLY A 359 -0.92 -11.50 11.89
N GLY A 360 -2.11 -11.27 12.44
CA GLY A 360 -2.27 -10.76 13.79
C GLY A 360 -1.86 -11.78 14.86
N ILE A 361 -1.89 -11.32 16.11
CA ILE A 361 -1.56 -12.11 17.29
C ILE A 361 -2.86 -12.52 18.00
N ALA A 362 -2.88 -13.71 18.59
CA ALA A 362 -3.93 -14.12 19.52
C ALA A 362 -3.36 -14.37 20.92
N VAL A 363 -4.11 -14.01 21.95
CA VAL A 363 -3.74 -14.26 23.35
C VAL A 363 -4.91 -14.89 24.06
N ARG A 364 -4.67 -16.02 24.73
CA ARG A 364 -5.67 -16.66 25.59
C ARG A 364 -5.01 -17.47 26.70
N ASN A 365 -5.55 -17.40 27.92
CA ASN A 365 -5.10 -18.19 29.06
C ASN A 365 -3.58 -18.08 29.29
N ALA A 366 -3.08 -16.85 29.33
CA ALA A 366 -1.64 -16.54 29.49
C ALA A 366 -0.72 -17.13 28.41
N ARG A 367 -1.25 -17.40 27.22
CA ARG A 367 -0.47 -17.87 26.06
C ARG A 367 -0.66 -16.95 24.88
N VAL A 368 0.44 -16.65 24.18
CA VAL A 368 0.50 -15.83 22.98
C VAL A 368 0.71 -16.75 21.80
N TYR A 369 -0.12 -16.63 20.76
CA TYR A 369 -0.06 -17.40 19.53
C TYR A 369 0.17 -16.47 18.35
N VAL A 370 1.16 -16.80 17.52
CA VAL A 370 1.51 -16.02 16.32
C VAL A 370 1.94 -16.96 15.21
N MET A 371 1.66 -16.58 13.97
CA MET A 371 2.15 -17.31 12.79
C MET A 371 3.30 -16.55 12.14
N ASP A 372 4.30 -17.28 11.65
CA ASP A 372 5.40 -16.73 10.88
C ASP A 372 5.86 -17.64 9.75
N ARG A 373 6.79 -17.14 8.93
CA ARG A 373 7.49 -17.92 7.91
C ARG A 373 9.00 -17.82 8.06
N LEU A 374 9.66 -18.98 7.91
CA LEU A 374 11.09 -19.05 7.63
C LEU A 374 11.31 -19.41 6.16
N LYS A 375 12.26 -18.72 5.51
CA LYS A 375 12.59 -18.92 4.08
C LYS A 375 13.73 -19.93 3.84
N SER A 376 14.51 -20.23 4.86
CA SER A 376 15.72 -21.06 4.77
C SER A 376 15.73 -22.12 5.88
N PRO A 377 16.15 -23.37 5.60
CA PRO A 377 16.62 -23.90 4.31
C PRO A 377 15.51 -24.14 3.26
N LYS A 378 14.25 -24.15 3.70
CA LYS A 378 13.05 -24.24 2.86
C LYS A 378 11.96 -23.36 3.45
N ASP A 379 10.97 -23.04 2.62
CA ASP A 379 9.79 -22.33 3.07
C ASP A 379 8.97 -23.17 4.06
N THR A 380 8.82 -22.62 5.27
CA THR A 380 8.04 -23.23 6.34
C THR A 380 7.16 -22.16 6.98
N GLU A 381 5.87 -22.46 7.13
CA GLU A 381 4.98 -21.68 7.98
C GLU A 381 4.96 -22.31 9.36
N ARG A 382 5.03 -21.49 10.41
CA ARG A 382 5.00 -21.97 11.80
C ARG A 382 3.86 -21.35 12.57
N VAL A 383 3.33 -22.11 13.53
CA VAL A 383 2.50 -21.59 14.62
C VAL A 383 3.35 -21.65 15.88
N LEU A 384 3.62 -20.49 16.47
CA LEU A 384 4.44 -20.34 17.66
C LEU A 384 3.55 -20.05 18.86
N CYS A 385 3.88 -20.66 20.01
CA CYS A 385 3.26 -20.35 21.28
C CYS A 385 4.31 -19.88 22.29
N PHE A 386 4.03 -18.76 22.95
CA PHE A 386 4.86 -18.20 24.01
C PHE A 386 4.05 -18.04 25.29
N ASP A 387 4.71 -18.13 26.43
CA ASP A 387 4.15 -17.70 27.71
C ASP A 387 3.98 -16.18 27.71
N ALA A 388 2.77 -15.71 28.00
CA ALA A 388 2.44 -14.29 27.92
C ALA A 388 3.21 -13.42 28.92
N THR A 389 3.62 -14.00 30.04
CA THR A 389 4.27 -13.29 31.15
C THR A 389 5.76 -13.17 30.95
N THR A 390 6.40 -14.28 30.60
CA THR A 390 7.87 -14.42 30.52
C THR A 390 8.40 -14.24 29.11
N GLY A 391 7.57 -14.52 28.10
CA GLY A 391 8.00 -14.62 26.71
C GLY A 391 8.70 -15.94 26.40
N ASP A 392 8.70 -16.90 27.32
CA ASP A 392 9.31 -18.21 27.09
C ASP A 392 8.59 -18.93 25.96
N HIS A 393 9.37 -19.51 25.05
CA HIS A 393 8.84 -20.36 23.99
C HIS A 393 8.26 -21.64 24.62
N LEU A 394 7.01 -21.95 24.29
CA LEU A 394 6.31 -23.12 24.83
C LEU A 394 6.25 -24.27 23.83
N TRP A 395 5.91 -23.97 22.57
CA TRP A 395 5.87 -24.97 21.50
C TRP A 395 5.85 -24.32 20.12
N THR A 396 6.17 -25.11 19.10
CA THR A 396 6.08 -24.76 17.68
C THR A 396 5.41 -25.89 16.90
N HIS A 397 4.41 -25.56 16.09
CA HIS A 397 3.95 -26.41 14.97
C HIS A 397 4.54 -25.87 13.67
N THR A 398 4.94 -26.75 12.74
CA THR A 398 5.58 -26.37 11.48
C THR A 398 4.97 -27.10 10.30
N ASP A 399 4.64 -26.36 9.25
CA ASP A 399 4.21 -26.89 7.95
C ASP A 399 5.24 -26.52 6.88
N GLU A 400 5.77 -27.53 6.17
CA GLU A 400 6.49 -27.27 4.92
C GLU A 400 5.51 -26.80 3.84
N VAL A 401 5.87 -25.72 3.16
CA VAL A 401 5.00 -25.05 2.19
C VAL A 401 5.79 -24.61 0.95
N ASP A 402 5.07 -24.35 -0.14
CA ASP A 402 5.63 -23.74 -1.34
C ASP A 402 4.90 -22.42 -1.61
N TYR A 403 5.60 -21.30 -1.46
CA TYR A 403 5.04 -19.99 -1.74
C TYR A 403 5.04 -19.64 -3.24
N GLY A 404 5.82 -20.34 -4.06
CA GLY A 404 5.90 -20.23 -5.51
C GLY A 404 5.69 -18.82 -6.08
N GLY A 405 4.43 -18.50 -6.40
CA GLY A 405 3.98 -17.27 -7.07
C GLY A 405 3.23 -16.24 -6.20
N ILE A 406 3.23 -16.36 -4.86
CA ILE A 406 2.63 -15.36 -3.97
C ILE A 406 3.44 -14.06 -4.00
N SER A 407 2.77 -12.95 -4.35
CA SER A 407 3.33 -11.59 -4.30
C SER A 407 3.39 -11.07 -2.87
N TYR A 408 4.29 -10.12 -2.59
CA TYR A 408 4.75 -9.81 -1.22
C TYR A 408 5.10 -11.12 -0.53
N ASP A 409 6.24 -11.70 -0.92
CA ASP A 409 6.73 -13.05 -0.62
C ASP A 409 7.06 -13.30 0.87
N ASN A 410 6.32 -12.67 1.77
CA ASN A 410 6.29 -12.90 3.20
C ASN A 410 4.86 -13.36 3.58
N GLY A 411 4.67 -13.90 4.77
CA GLY A 411 3.40 -14.45 5.26
C GLY A 411 3.66 -15.32 6.49
N PRO A 412 2.68 -15.98 7.11
CA PRO A 412 1.22 -15.98 6.85
C PRO A 412 0.53 -14.63 7.11
N ARG A 413 -0.77 -14.55 6.79
CA ARG A 413 -1.59 -13.31 6.89
C ARG A 413 -2.81 -13.42 7.81
N SER A 414 -3.24 -14.65 8.14
CA SER A 414 -4.38 -14.86 9.02
C SER A 414 -3.97 -14.72 10.49
N THR A 415 -4.94 -14.43 11.35
CA THR A 415 -4.75 -14.44 12.81
C THR A 415 -5.21 -15.79 13.36
N PRO A 416 -4.44 -16.45 14.24
CA PRO A 416 -4.91 -17.65 14.95
C PRO A 416 -6.22 -17.40 15.69
N ASN A 417 -7.11 -18.40 15.70
CA ASN A 417 -8.33 -18.37 16.50
C ASN A 417 -8.24 -19.42 17.61
N VAL A 418 -8.21 -18.99 18.87
CA VAL A 418 -8.11 -19.86 20.04
C VAL A 418 -9.48 -20.07 20.66
N PHE A 419 -10.03 -21.26 20.49
CA PHE A 419 -11.34 -21.62 21.00
C PHE A 419 -11.30 -22.93 21.81
N GLY A 420 -11.75 -22.86 23.06
CA GLY A 420 -11.71 -23.98 23.98
C GLY A 420 -10.27 -24.46 24.20
N ARG A 421 -9.98 -25.71 23.81
CA ARG A 421 -8.67 -26.36 23.95
C ARG A 421 -7.84 -26.34 22.65
N HIS A 422 -8.32 -25.65 21.62
CA HIS A 422 -7.73 -25.71 20.30
C HIS A 422 -7.31 -24.32 19.78
N VAL A 423 -6.34 -24.33 18.88
CA VAL A 423 -5.92 -23.20 18.05
C VAL A 423 -6.17 -23.56 16.59
N TYR A 424 -6.92 -22.71 15.90
CA TYR A 424 -7.25 -22.85 14.48
C TYR A 424 -6.45 -21.84 13.67
N THR A 425 -5.76 -22.30 12.62
CA THR A 425 -4.89 -21.45 11.80
C THR A 425 -5.05 -21.74 10.32
N LEU A 426 -4.98 -20.71 9.48
CA LEU A 426 -4.97 -20.84 8.03
C LEU A 426 -3.70 -20.20 7.44
N GLY A 427 -2.80 -21.03 6.91
CA GLY A 427 -1.59 -20.63 6.21
C GLY A 427 -1.86 -19.92 4.89
N ALA A 428 -0.88 -19.15 4.38
CA ALA A 428 -1.05 -18.39 3.14
C ALA A 428 -1.22 -19.29 1.91
N THR A 429 -0.70 -20.52 2.00
CA THR A 429 -0.77 -21.56 0.96
C THR A 429 -1.92 -22.54 1.15
N GLY A 430 -2.78 -22.35 2.15
CA GLY A 430 -3.96 -23.20 2.37
C GLY A 430 -3.78 -24.36 3.35
N ARG A 431 -2.72 -24.36 4.16
CA ARG A 431 -2.59 -25.24 5.33
C ARG A 431 -3.59 -24.81 6.41
N LEU A 432 -4.63 -25.61 6.65
CA LEU A 432 -5.63 -25.37 7.69
C LEU A 432 -5.39 -26.37 8.84
N ASN A 433 -5.09 -25.86 10.03
CA ASN A 433 -4.77 -26.70 11.18
C ASN A 433 -5.77 -26.49 12.32
N CYS A 434 -6.05 -27.58 13.04
CA CYS A 434 -6.52 -27.57 14.42
C CYS A 434 -5.43 -28.18 15.29
N LEU A 435 -4.89 -27.37 16.19
CA LEU A 435 -3.81 -27.74 17.09
C LEU A 435 -4.31 -27.73 18.53
N ASN A 436 -3.79 -28.61 19.37
CA ASN A 436 -3.99 -28.53 20.81
C ASN A 436 -3.27 -27.27 21.35
N ALA A 437 -4.02 -26.39 22.00
CA ALA A 437 -3.52 -25.09 22.45
C ALA A 437 -2.39 -25.19 23.50
N SER A 438 -2.34 -26.29 24.25
CA SER A 438 -1.37 -26.46 25.34
C SER A 438 0.02 -26.89 24.87
N ASN A 439 0.11 -27.69 23.79
CA ASN A 439 1.34 -28.36 23.36
C ASN A 439 1.61 -28.28 21.84
N GLY A 440 0.69 -27.74 21.05
CA GLY A 440 0.83 -27.60 19.61
C GLY A 440 0.61 -28.89 18.80
N GLU A 441 0.21 -29.99 19.44
CA GLU A 441 -0.05 -31.25 18.75
C GLU A 441 -1.20 -31.13 17.76
N VAL A 442 -1.05 -31.71 16.58
CA VAL A 442 -2.08 -31.71 15.54
C VAL A 442 -3.25 -32.58 15.99
N VAL A 443 -4.45 -31.97 16.07
CA VAL A 443 -5.71 -32.69 16.23
C VAL A 443 -6.20 -33.15 14.86
N TRP A 444 -6.19 -32.22 13.90
CA TRP A 444 -6.40 -32.51 12.47
C TRP A 444 -5.77 -31.40 11.62
N THR A 445 -5.43 -31.72 10.38
CA THR A 445 -4.91 -30.78 9.39
C THR A 445 -5.56 -31.02 8.03
N LYS A 446 -5.63 -29.97 7.22
CA LYS A 446 -6.08 -30.03 5.82
C LYS A 446 -5.17 -29.22 4.91
N ASP A 447 -4.99 -29.74 3.71
CA ASP A 447 -4.42 -29.00 2.59
C ASP A 447 -5.53 -28.55 1.65
N LEU A 448 -6.02 -27.32 1.82
CA LEU A 448 -7.16 -26.83 1.03
C LEU A 448 -6.85 -26.80 -0.47
N THR A 449 -5.59 -26.67 -0.88
CA THR A 449 -5.20 -26.66 -2.30
C THR A 449 -5.22 -28.06 -2.89
N LEU A 450 -4.74 -29.06 -2.16
CA LEU A 450 -4.72 -30.45 -2.63
C LEU A 450 -6.09 -31.11 -2.51
N GLU A 451 -6.74 -30.98 -1.35
CA GLU A 451 -7.99 -31.66 -1.02
C GLU A 451 -9.22 -30.92 -1.59
N GLN A 452 -9.28 -29.60 -1.47
CA GLN A 452 -10.45 -28.79 -1.86
C GLN A 452 -10.28 -28.04 -3.17
N LYS A 453 -9.09 -28.07 -3.78
CA LYS A 453 -8.75 -27.31 -4.99
C LYS A 453 -8.89 -25.80 -4.78
N ALA A 454 -8.52 -25.32 -3.59
CA ALA A 454 -8.40 -23.89 -3.28
C ALA A 454 -7.44 -23.19 -4.26
N LYS A 455 -7.87 -22.05 -4.78
CA LYS A 455 -7.03 -21.17 -5.61
C LYS A 455 -6.43 -20.10 -4.72
N ILE A 456 -5.11 -20.13 -4.59
CA ILE A 456 -4.36 -19.16 -3.78
C ILE A 456 -4.47 -17.78 -4.45
N PRO A 457 -4.99 -16.74 -3.75
CA PRO A 457 -5.00 -15.37 -4.26
C PRO A 457 -3.58 -14.83 -4.47
N ILE A 458 -3.42 -13.74 -5.24
CA ILE A 458 -2.10 -13.17 -5.55
C ILE A 458 -1.26 -12.80 -4.30
N TRP A 459 -1.91 -12.52 -3.17
CA TRP A 459 -1.25 -12.25 -1.87
C TRP A 459 -1.43 -13.38 -0.85
N GLY A 460 -1.87 -14.57 -1.26
CA GLY A 460 -2.10 -15.69 -0.35
C GLY A 460 -3.42 -15.60 0.42
N LEU A 461 -3.86 -16.73 0.97
CA LEU A 461 -5.06 -16.81 1.82
C LEU A 461 -4.84 -16.01 3.11
N SER A 462 -5.83 -15.21 3.50
CA SER A 462 -5.67 -14.22 4.58
C SER A 462 -6.85 -14.16 5.56
N GLY A 463 -8.06 -14.58 5.14
CA GLY A 463 -9.23 -14.58 6.02
C GLY A 463 -9.00 -15.47 7.24
N SER A 464 -9.14 -14.92 8.44
CA SER A 464 -8.91 -15.67 9.68
C SER A 464 -10.02 -16.71 9.89
N PRO A 465 -9.72 -17.91 10.40
CA PRO A 465 -10.76 -18.90 10.69
C PRO A 465 -11.77 -18.37 11.72
N VAL A 466 -13.06 -18.56 11.47
CA VAL A 466 -14.16 -18.11 12.34
C VAL A 466 -14.84 -19.33 12.96
N VAL A 467 -14.96 -19.32 14.29
CA VAL A 467 -15.71 -20.35 15.02
C VAL A 467 -17.15 -19.88 15.19
N PHE A 468 -18.10 -20.74 14.82
CA PHE A 468 -19.52 -20.59 15.04
C PHE A 468 -20.08 -21.92 15.53
N GLU A 469 -20.51 -22.00 16.79
CA GLU A 469 -20.97 -23.24 17.41
C GLU A 469 -19.95 -24.40 17.27
N ASP A 470 -20.34 -25.49 16.60
CA ASP A 470 -19.52 -26.66 16.28
C ASP A 470 -18.80 -26.55 14.92
N LEU A 471 -18.83 -25.37 14.29
CA LEU A 471 -18.27 -25.13 12.96
C LEU A 471 -17.03 -24.22 13.00
N LEU A 472 -16.05 -24.57 12.18
CA LEU A 472 -14.96 -23.72 11.75
C LEU A 472 -15.20 -23.27 10.31
N ILE A 473 -15.51 -21.99 10.12
CA ILE A 473 -15.79 -21.37 8.82
C ILE A 473 -14.53 -20.69 8.31
N VAL A 474 -14.15 -20.98 7.05
CA VAL A 474 -12.97 -20.41 6.40
C VAL A 474 -13.29 -19.83 5.01
N HIS A 475 -12.60 -18.76 4.64
CA HIS A 475 -12.64 -18.15 3.30
C HIS A 475 -11.59 -18.86 2.42
N ALA A 476 -11.98 -19.99 1.84
CA ALA A 476 -11.08 -20.95 1.20
C ALA A 476 -10.79 -20.68 -0.28
N GLY A 477 -11.74 -20.07 -1.02
CA GLY A 477 -11.58 -19.85 -2.47
C GLY A 477 -11.44 -21.15 -3.27
N ALA A 478 -12.14 -22.20 -2.86
CA ALA A 478 -12.13 -23.52 -3.46
C ALA A 478 -13.14 -23.69 -4.59
N GLU A 479 -12.88 -24.67 -5.47
CA GLU A 479 -13.79 -25.01 -6.57
C GLU A 479 -15.11 -25.62 -6.08
N ARG A 480 -16.07 -25.75 -7.01
CA ARG A 480 -17.41 -26.31 -6.77
C ARG A 480 -18.18 -25.56 -5.68
N ASN A 481 -18.27 -24.24 -5.84
CA ASN A 481 -18.92 -23.35 -4.87
C ASN A 481 -18.27 -23.39 -3.48
N GLY A 482 -16.94 -23.38 -3.43
CA GLY A 482 -16.15 -23.49 -2.20
C GLY A 482 -15.48 -22.19 -1.76
N CYS A 483 -16.04 -21.02 -2.08
CA CYS A 483 -15.48 -19.75 -1.61
C CYS A 483 -15.39 -19.73 -0.08
N TYR A 484 -16.48 -20.13 0.59
CA TYR A 484 -16.52 -20.41 2.02
C TYR A 484 -16.77 -21.89 2.25
N ILE A 485 -16.11 -22.45 3.26
CA ILE A 485 -16.30 -23.84 3.69
C ILE A 485 -16.42 -23.85 5.22
N ALA A 486 -17.35 -24.62 5.75
CA ALA A 486 -17.41 -24.96 7.17
C ALA A 486 -16.98 -26.40 7.41
N PHE A 487 -16.11 -26.56 8.39
CA PHE A 487 -15.67 -27.85 8.90
C PHE A 487 -16.20 -28.06 10.32
N GLU A 488 -16.49 -29.29 10.70
CA GLU A 488 -16.74 -29.64 12.08
C GLU A 488 -15.46 -29.39 12.91
N LEU A 489 -15.64 -28.66 14.01
CA LEU A 489 -14.58 -28.03 14.78
C LEU A 489 -13.53 -29.02 15.33
N ASN A 490 -13.95 -30.24 15.69
CA ASN A 490 -13.09 -31.24 16.34
C ASN A 490 -12.56 -32.33 15.39
N THR A 491 -13.16 -32.50 14.22
CA THR A 491 -12.83 -33.61 13.30
C THR A 491 -12.28 -33.12 11.96
N GLY A 492 -12.53 -31.86 11.60
CA GLY A 492 -12.21 -31.31 10.29
C GLY A 492 -13.12 -31.84 9.18
N VAL A 493 -14.21 -32.55 9.49
CA VAL A 493 -15.15 -33.04 8.47
C VAL A 493 -15.92 -31.86 7.86
N GLU A 494 -15.93 -31.76 6.54
CA GLU A 494 -16.69 -30.72 5.85
C GLU A 494 -18.20 -30.87 6.09
N ARG A 495 -18.87 -29.78 6.48
CA ARG A 495 -20.31 -29.73 6.75
C ARG A 495 -21.07 -29.04 5.63
N TRP A 496 -20.53 -27.93 5.12
CA TRP A 496 -21.08 -27.22 3.98
C TRP A 496 -20.00 -26.41 3.27
N ARG A 497 -20.27 -26.08 2.01
CA ARG A 497 -19.52 -25.08 1.23
C ARG A 497 -20.47 -24.16 0.49
N SER A 498 -20.07 -22.92 0.24
CA SER A 498 -20.92 -21.92 -0.41
C SER A 498 -20.14 -20.92 -1.27
N LEU A 499 -20.88 -20.37 -2.24
CA LEU A 499 -20.50 -19.35 -3.24
C LEU A 499 -19.43 -19.78 -4.27
N PRO A 500 -19.60 -19.40 -5.55
CA PRO A 500 -18.67 -19.74 -6.65
C PRO A 500 -17.40 -18.86 -6.68
N ASP A 501 -17.36 -17.83 -5.84
CA ASP A 501 -16.35 -16.79 -5.86
C ASP A 501 -14.93 -17.26 -5.54
N ALA A 502 -13.93 -16.54 -6.07
CA ALA A 502 -12.57 -16.64 -5.59
C ALA A 502 -12.45 -16.13 -4.14
N ALA A 503 -11.41 -16.55 -3.42
CA ALA A 503 -11.13 -15.99 -2.11
C ALA A 503 -10.72 -14.51 -2.21
N GLY A 504 -11.30 -13.72 -1.32
CA GLY A 504 -10.82 -12.39 -0.95
C GLY A 504 -9.79 -12.46 0.18
N TYR A 505 -9.71 -11.39 0.95
CA TYR A 505 -8.77 -11.28 2.09
C TYR A 505 -9.47 -10.99 3.42
N ALA A 506 -10.70 -10.46 3.39
CA ALA A 506 -11.50 -10.17 4.56
C ALA A 506 -11.93 -11.44 5.32
N THR A 507 -11.95 -11.34 6.64
CA THR A 507 -12.52 -12.35 7.54
C THR A 507 -14.04 -12.20 7.54
N PRO A 508 -14.85 -13.27 7.41
CA PRO A 508 -16.29 -13.13 7.44
C PRO A 508 -16.78 -12.73 8.83
N MET A 509 -17.84 -11.93 8.89
CA MET A 509 -18.37 -11.39 10.16
C MET A 509 -19.69 -12.07 10.53
N LEU A 510 -19.83 -12.48 11.79
CA LEU A 510 -21.10 -12.95 12.33
C LEU A 510 -21.90 -11.77 12.86
N VAL A 511 -23.19 -11.70 12.51
CA VAL A 511 -24.13 -10.66 12.98
C VAL A 511 -25.48 -11.28 13.32
N GLU A 512 -26.21 -10.65 14.22
CA GLU A 512 -27.63 -10.94 14.44
C GLU A 512 -28.46 -9.86 13.75
N HIS A 513 -29.35 -10.25 12.83
CA HIS A 513 -30.25 -9.32 12.16
C HIS A 513 -31.47 -10.03 11.56
N GLY A 514 -32.65 -9.43 11.69
CA GLY A 514 -33.91 -10.03 11.22
C GLY A 514 -34.33 -11.27 12.02
N GLY A 515 -33.95 -11.34 13.30
CA GLY A 515 -34.28 -12.47 14.19
C GLY A 515 -33.48 -13.75 13.92
N ARG A 516 -32.35 -13.65 13.23
CA ARG A 516 -31.45 -14.77 12.94
C ARG A 516 -29.99 -14.34 12.87
N GLU A 517 -29.10 -15.31 13.07
CA GLU A 517 -27.66 -15.14 12.85
C GLU A 517 -27.34 -15.20 11.35
N GLN A 518 -26.43 -14.34 10.92
CA GLN A 518 -25.98 -14.23 9.54
C GLN A 518 -24.46 -14.10 9.49
N LEU A 519 -23.86 -14.75 8.49
CA LEU A 519 -22.47 -14.57 8.13
C LEU A 519 -22.38 -13.55 6.98
N ILE A 520 -21.80 -12.39 7.24
CA ILE A 520 -21.49 -11.39 6.22
C ILE A 520 -20.21 -11.81 5.51
N ALA A 521 -20.38 -12.24 4.26
CA ALA A 521 -19.34 -12.70 3.38
C ALA A 521 -18.98 -11.60 2.37
N TRP A 522 -17.77 -11.05 2.45
CA TRP A 522 -17.25 -10.08 1.49
C TRP A 522 -16.17 -10.73 0.61
N THR A 523 -16.47 -10.85 -0.68
CA THR A 523 -15.60 -11.49 -1.67
C THR A 523 -15.25 -10.51 -2.80
N PRO A 524 -14.38 -10.91 -3.76
CA PRO A 524 -14.07 -10.13 -4.95
C PRO A 524 -15.26 -9.74 -5.82
N ALA A 525 -16.36 -10.49 -5.83
CA ALA A 525 -17.52 -10.20 -6.68
C ALA A 525 -18.64 -9.43 -5.96
N GLY A 526 -18.69 -9.47 -4.63
CA GLY A 526 -19.73 -8.77 -3.87
C GLY A 526 -19.86 -9.19 -2.42
N ILE A 527 -20.95 -8.74 -1.80
CA ILE A 527 -21.27 -8.97 -0.40
C ILE A 527 -22.52 -9.85 -0.33
N ARG A 528 -22.48 -10.89 0.50
CA ARG A 528 -23.63 -11.78 0.74
C ARG A 528 -23.86 -11.96 2.24
N GLY A 529 -25.12 -12.13 2.61
CA GLY A 529 -25.47 -12.73 3.89
C GLY A 529 -25.68 -14.22 3.69
N LEU A 530 -25.03 -15.05 4.49
CA LEU A 530 -25.22 -16.50 4.51
C LEU A 530 -25.79 -16.94 5.86
N GLU A 531 -26.57 -18.01 5.88
CA GLU A 531 -26.92 -18.70 7.11
C GLU A 531 -25.69 -19.49 7.63
N PRO A 532 -25.13 -19.19 8.82
CA PRO A 532 -23.86 -19.79 9.25
C PRO A 532 -23.89 -21.31 9.41
N ARG A 533 -25.06 -21.89 9.74
CA ARG A 533 -25.22 -23.35 9.94
C ARG A 533 -25.20 -24.15 8.64
N THR A 534 -25.61 -23.57 7.52
CA THR A 534 -25.84 -24.31 6.26
C THR A 534 -25.10 -23.73 5.07
N GLY A 535 -24.59 -22.50 5.16
CA GLY A 535 -24.00 -21.76 4.05
C GLY A 535 -25.03 -21.23 3.05
N LYS A 536 -26.33 -21.38 3.30
CA LYS A 536 -27.39 -20.91 2.39
C LYS A 536 -27.35 -19.40 2.24
N GLN A 537 -27.33 -18.91 1.00
CA GLN A 537 -27.41 -17.48 0.71
C GLN A 537 -28.77 -16.90 1.10
N LEU A 538 -28.74 -15.81 1.85
CA LEU A 538 -29.90 -15.07 2.34
C LEU A 538 -30.19 -13.83 1.48
N TRP A 539 -29.14 -13.12 1.07
CA TRP A 539 -29.20 -11.93 0.21
C TRP A 539 -27.85 -11.69 -0.46
N GLU A 540 -27.84 -10.83 -1.47
CA GLU A 540 -26.64 -10.46 -2.22
C GLU A 540 -26.66 -8.96 -2.59
N PHE A 541 -25.46 -8.37 -2.62
CA PHE A 541 -25.20 -7.06 -3.17
C PHE A 541 -23.94 -7.12 -4.06
N PRO A 542 -24.06 -6.93 -5.39
CA PRO A 542 -22.92 -6.95 -6.30
C PRO A 542 -21.94 -5.80 -6.03
N PHE A 543 -20.66 -6.12 -5.90
CA PHE A 543 -19.59 -5.12 -5.77
C PHE A 543 -18.26 -5.72 -6.21
N GLU A 544 -18.02 -5.71 -7.51
CA GLU A 544 -16.77 -6.21 -8.09
C GLU A 544 -15.60 -5.27 -7.79
N VAL A 545 -14.51 -5.83 -7.23
CA VAL A 545 -13.33 -5.06 -6.81
C VAL A 545 -12.09 -5.42 -7.62
N ASN A 546 -11.28 -4.41 -7.94
CA ASN A 546 -10.08 -4.62 -8.75
C ASN A 546 -9.05 -5.48 -8.01
N TYR A 547 -8.37 -6.39 -8.72
CA TYR A 547 -7.42 -7.37 -8.17
C TYR A 547 -7.96 -8.25 -7.02
N GLY A 548 -9.29 -8.38 -6.91
CA GLY A 548 -9.91 -9.14 -5.82
C GLY A 548 -9.68 -8.54 -4.42
N THR A 549 -9.50 -7.22 -4.33
CA THR A 549 -9.11 -6.50 -3.11
C THR A 549 -10.25 -6.28 -2.10
N SER A 550 -10.99 -7.34 -1.77
CA SER A 550 -11.90 -7.36 -0.61
C SER A 550 -11.08 -7.60 0.66
N ILE A 551 -10.45 -6.54 1.19
CA ILE A 551 -9.40 -6.61 2.22
C ILE A 551 -9.87 -6.14 3.60
N ALA A 552 -10.35 -4.91 3.72
CA ALA A 552 -10.83 -4.42 5.02
C ALA A 552 -12.00 -5.31 5.45
N ASP A 553 -12.11 -5.66 6.72
CA ASP A 553 -13.31 -6.36 7.18
C ASP A 553 -14.53 -5.43 7.11
N PRO A 554 -15.72 -5.99 6.84
CA PRO A 554 -16.95 -5.23 6.98
C PRO A 554 -17.13 -4.78 8.44
N ILE A 555 -17.94 -3.74 8.64
CA ILE A 555 -18.57 -3.46 9.95
C ILE A 555 -20.08 -3.43 9.77
N PHE A 556 -20.82 -3.77 10.82
CA PHE A 556 -22.29 -3.83 10.78
C PHE A 556 -22.90 -3.07 11.96
N HIS A 557 -23.60 -1.98 11.65
CA HIS A 557 -24.30 -1.16 12.63
C HIS A 557 -25.61 -0.65 12.03
N GLU A 558 -26.65 -0.49 12.85
CA GLU A 558 -27.93 0.07 12.41
C GLU A 558 -28.51 -0.63 11.17
N SER A 559 -28.42 -1.96 11.07
CA SER A 559 -28.82 -2.75 9.90
C SER A 559 -28.10 -2.39 8.59
N THR A 560 -26.93 -1.76 8.67
CA THR A 560 -26.11 -1.33 7.53
C THR A 560 -24.77 -2.04 7.60
N VAL A 561 -24.41 -2.74 6.52
CA VAL A 561 -23.07 -3.27 6.29
C VAL A 561 -22.24 -2.20 5.60
N LEU A 562 -21.12 -1.80 6.18
CA LEU A 562 -20.12 -0.96 5.53
C LEU A 562 -18.96 -1.81 5.05
N VAL A 563 -18.64 -1.70 3.76
CA VAL A 563 -17.43 -2.26 3.14
C VAL A 563 -16.61 -1.15 2.49
N SER A 564 -15.30 -1.34 2.36
CA SER A 564 -14.39 -0.38 1.74
C SER A 564 -13.29 -1.03 0.89
N SER A 565 -13.28 -0.75 -0.41
CA SER A 565 -12.19 -1.13 -1.30
C SER A 565 -11.16 -0.02 -1.46
N TYR A 566 -9.88 -0.39 -1.59
CA TYR A 566 -8.79 0.54 -1.91
C TYR A 566 -8.96 1.25 -3.26
N TYR A 567 -9.60 0.59 -4.22
CA TYR A 567 -9.76 1.07 -5.59
C TYR A 567 -11.17 1.65 -5.82
N GLU A 568 -12.20 0.95 -5.33
CA GLU A 568 -13.61 1.29 -5.58
C GLU A 568 -14.29 2.10 -4.45
N GLY A 569 -13.57 2.31 -3.35
CA GLY A 569 -14.02 3.01 -2.14
C GLY A 569 -15.10 2.28 -1.37
N ALA A 570 -15.83 3.04 -0.55
CA ALA A 570 -16.79 2.53 0.41
C ALA A 570 -18.20 2.39 -0.16
N ARG A 571 -18.91 1.39 0.36
CA ARG A 571 -20.35 1.16 0.15
C ARG A 571 -21.00 0.87 1.49
N ALA A 572 -22.03 1.63 1.81
CA ALA A 572 -22.96 1.26 2.87
C ALA A 572 -24.17 0.57 2.24
N ILE A 573 -24.45 -0.63 2.74
CA ILE A 573 -25.48 -1.53 2.21
C ILE A 573 -26.50 -1.73 3.33
N LYS A 574 -27.71 -1.21 3.13
CA LYS A 574 -28.81 -1.33 4.09
C LYS A 574 -29.52 -2.66 3.89
N LEU A 575 -29.62 -3.45 4.95
CA LEU A 575 -30.44 -4.64 4.99
C LEU A 575 -31.90 -4.26 5.34
N ASP A 576 -32.86 -4.97 4.76
CA ASP A 576 -34.25 -4.85 5.17
C ASP A 576 -34.48 -5.40 6.59
N ALA A 577 -35.65 -5.17 7.18
CA ALA A 577 -35.96 -5.61 8.55
C ALA A 577 -35.91 -7.14 8.72
N SER A 578 -36.17 -7.91 7.65
CA SER A 578 -36.10 -9.38 7.68
C SER A 578 -34.66 -9.91 7.53
N GLY A 579 -33.71 -9.03 7.16
CA GLY A 579 -32.36 -9.40 6.79
C GLY A 579 -32.30 -10.35 5.60
N SER A 580 -33.21 -10.22 4.63
CA SER A 580 -33.30 -11.10 3.44
C SER A 580 -33.17 -10.35 2.11
N SER A 581 -33.00 -9.03 2.15
CA SER A 581 -32.61 -8.23 0.99
C SER A 581 -31.68 -7.10 1.40
N ALA A 582 -30.90 -6.62 0.43
CA ALA A 582 -29.88 -5.61 0.61
C ALA A 582 -30.00 -4.54 -0.48
N LYS A 583 -29.85 -3.27 -0.12
CA LYS A 583 -29.82 -2.16 -1.07
C LYS A 583 -28.72 -1.17 -0.73
N LEU A 584 -28.24 -0.46 -1.73
CA LEU A 584 -27.28 0.62 -1.52
C LEU A 584 -27.93 1.73 -0.68
N ALA A 585 -27.30 2.10 0.43
CA ALA A 585 -27.64 3.28 1.21
C ALA A 585 -26.90 4.50 0.66
N TRP A 586 -25.57 4.40 0.55
CA TRP A 586 -24.70 5.42 -0.02
C TRP A 586 -23.38 4.81 -0.49
N MET A 587 -22.66 5.55 -1.33
CA MET A 587 -21.31 5.20 -1.76
C MET A 587 -20.38 6.41 -1.77
N ASP A 588 -19.11 6.18 -1.43
CA ASP A 588 -18.03 7.14 -1.65
C ASP A 588 -16.82 6.41 -2.24
N ARG A 589 -16.44 6.75 -3.47
CA ARG A 589 -15.30 6.13 -4.16
C ARG A 589 -13.96 6.86 -3.93
N ARG A 590 -13.98 8.05 -3.33
CA ARG A 590 -12.86 9.01 -3.39
C ARG A 590 -12.23 9.29 -2.04
N ASN A 591 -13.04 9.50 -1.03
CA ASN A 591 -12.65 9.97 0.29
C ASN A 591 -12.63 8.84 1.31
N LEU A 592 -13.31 7.71 1.02
CA LEU A 592 -13.41 6.56 1.91
C LEU A 592 -12.84 5.30 1.22
N ARG A 593 -11.50 5.20 1.15
CA ARG A 593 -10.77 4.07 0.56
C ARG A 593 -9.85 3.42 1.59
N GLY A 594 -10.46 2.75 2.56
CA GLY A 594 -9.81 1.83 3.48
C GLY A 594 -9.24 0.59 2.77
N LEU A 595 -8.15 0.06 3.33
CA LEU A 595 -7.40 -1.08 2.79
C LEU A 595 -7.22 -2.21 3.83
N MET A 596 -6.17 -2.17 4.65
CA MET A 596 -5.84 -3.23 5.62
C MET A 596 -6.26 -2.87 7.05
N SER A 597 -6.62 -1.60 7.29
CA SER A 597 -7.19 -1.13 8.55
C SER A 597 -8.69 -1.25 8.47
N GLN A 598 -9.25 -1.98 9.41
CA GLN A 598 -10.67 -2.10 9.53
C GLN A 598 -11.25 -0.82 10.14
N PRO A 599 -12.44 -0.38 9.70
CA PRO A 599 -13.08 0.76 10.32
C PRO A 599 -13.47 0.50 11.78
N LEU A 600 -13.42 1.55 12.59
CA LEU A 600 -14.10 1.64 13.88
C LEU A 600 -15.42 2.38 13.71
N TYR A 601 -16.41 2.05 14.53
CA TYR A 601 -17.68 2.76 14.61
C TYR A 601 -18.00 3.09 16.06
N ARG A 602 -18.60 4.26 16.30
CA ARG A 602 -19.19 4.69 17.58
C ARG A 602 -20.14 5.85 17.35
N ASP A 603 -21.30 5.82 18.00
CA ASP A 603 -22.28 6.92 18.07
C ASP A 603 -22.69 7.52 16.71
N GLY A 604 -22.86 6.68 15.68
CA GLY A 604 -23.26 7.12 14.33
C GLY A 604 -22.12 7.62 13.45
N TYR A 605 -20.87 7.53 13.92
CA TYR A 605 -19.67 7.92 13.20
C TYR A 605 -18.75 6.73 13.00
N ALA A 606 -17.95 6.77 11.93
CA ALA A 606 -16.95 5.77 11.66
C ALA A 606 -15.59 6.39 11.31
N TRP A 607 -14.54 5.65 11.62
CA TRP A 607 -13.15 6.02 11.39
C TRP A 607 -12.45 4.91 10.62
N LEU A 608 -11.81 5.25 9.51
CA LEU A 608 -10.98 4.31 8.73
C LEU A 608 -9.65 4.95 8.38
N ILE A 609 -8.70 4.15 7.90
CA ILE A 609 -7.45 4.66 7.32
C ILE A 609 -7.61 4.71 5.81
N ASP A 610 -7.86 5.90 5.28
CA ASP A 610 -7.95 6.16 3.84
C ASP A 610 -6.56 6.14 3.22
N LYS A 611 -6.43 5.49 2.06
CA LYS A 611 -5.15 5.35 1.35
C LYS A 611 -4.43 6.66 1.01
N ARG A 612 -5.15 7.80 0.90
CA ARG A 612 -4.58 9.10 0.54
C ARG A 612 -4.50 10.04 1.74
N HIS A 613 -5.51 9.97 2.59
CA HIS A 613 -5.77 10.97 3.61
C HIS A 613 -5.44 10.50 5.03
N GLY A 614 -5.09 9.22 5.23
CA GLY A 614 -4.81 8.68 6.55
C GLY A 614 -6.09 8.48 7.36
N LEU A 615 -6.03 8.73 8.67
CA LEU A 615 -7.19 8.59 9.56
C LEU A 615 -8.30 9.54 9.14
N THR A 616 -9.44 8.98 8.75
CA THR A 616 -10.58 9.71 8.19
C THR A 616 -11.83 9.41 8.98
N CYS A 617 -12.54 10.45 9.42
CA CYS A 617 -13.83 10.36 10.10
C CYS A 617 -14.97 10.74 9.16
N PHE A 618 -16.07 10.00 9.23
CA PHE A 618 -17.26 10.25 8.42
C PHE A 618 -18.53 9.87 9.17
N ASN A 619 -19.65 10.48 8.78
CA ASN A 619 -20.96 10.09 9.25
C ASN A 619 -21.35 8.74 8.64
N PHE A 620 -21.65 7.75 9.49
CA PHE A 620 -21.90 6.37 9.05
C PHE A 620 -23.18 6.23 8.22
N LYS A 621 -24.20 7.05 8.49
CA LYS A 621 -25.50 7.00 7.81
C LYS A 621 -25.48 7.69 6.45
N THR A 622 -24.64 8.71 6.26
CA THR A 622 -24.62 9.51 5.01
C THR A 622 -23.38 9.29 4.16
N GLY A 623 -22.29 8.78 4.73
CA GLY A 623 -20.99 8.70 4.06
C GLY A 623 -20.26 10.04 3.97
N GLU A 624 -20.80 11.10 4.57
CA GLU A 624 -20.20 12.43 4.57
C GLU A 624 -18.89 12.41 5.36
N LYS A 625 -17.76 12.64 4.67
CA LYS A 625 -16.47 12.86 5.32
C LYS A 625 -16.52 14.15 6.14
N LEU A 626 -16.21 14.05 7.43
CA LEU A 626 -16.18 15.17 8.36
C LEU A 626 -14.78 15.79 8.43
N TRP A 627 -13.77 14.94 8.57
CA TRP A 627 -12.37 15.35 8.58
C TRP A 627 -11.46 14.17 8.21
N ASP A 628 -10.24 14.49 7.81
CA ASP A 628 -9.14 13.54 7.73
C ASP A 628 -7.89 14.15 8.39
N ASP A 629 -6.94 13.30 8.77
CA ASP A 629 -5.75 13.71 9.49
C ASP A 629 -4.59 14.10 8.58
N ASP A 630 -4.77 14.07 7.27
CA ASP A 630 -3.71 14.29 6.27
C ASP A 630 -2.47 13.40 6.49
N ASN A 631 -2.64 12.16 6.96
CA ASN A 631 -1.56 11.23 7.34
C ASN A 631 -0.65 11.75 8.47
N ARG A 632 -1.20 12.47 9.46
CA ARG A 632 -0.45 12.89 10.66
C ARG A 632 -0.22 11.73 11.65
N MET A 633 -1.19 10.83 11.81
CA MET A 633 -1.12 9.71 12.74
C MET A 633 -0.28 8.54 12.21
N THR A 634 -0.38 8.23 10.92
CA THR A 634 0.39 7.17 10.25
C THR A 634 1.14 7.73 9.04
N PRO A 635 2.36 7.27 8.73
CA PRO A 635 3.16 7.81 7.63
C PRO A 635 2.42 7.79 6.27
N LYS A 636 2.57 8.89 5.52
CA LYS A 636 2.11 8.96 4.12
C LYS A 636 2.95 8.01 3.26
N GLY A 637 2.26 7.15 2.52
CA GLY A 637 2.88 6.23 1.56
C GLY A 637 1.81 5.60 0.69
N ARG A 638 2.17 4.56 -0.08
CA ARG A 638 1.19 3.83 -0.91
C ARG A 638 0.03 3.24 -0.12
N ASN A 639 0.35 2.66 1.04
CA ASN A 639 -0.59 1.95 1.89
C ASN A 639 -0.43 2.47 3.34
N PRO A 640 -0.89 3.69 3.65
CA PRO A 640 -0.95 4.13 5.04
C PRO A 640 -1.79 3.10 5.81
N GLN A 641 -1.27 2.68 6.96
CA GLN A 641 -1.86 1.58 7.73
C GLN A 641 -1.72 1.86 9.21
N ALA A 642 -2.78 1.52 9.95
CA ALA A 642 -2.75 1.37 11.39
C ALA A 642 -3.79 0.33 11.82
N SER A 643 -3.55 -0.39 12.90
CA SER A 643 -4.60 -1.18 13.55
C SER A 643 -5.26 -0.33 14.63
N LEU A 644 -6.56 -0.06 14.48
CA LEU A 644 -7.34 0.76 15.42
C LEU A 644 -8.13 -0.15 16.37
N VAL A 645 -8.11 0.15 17.67
CA VAL A 645 -8.86 -0.57 18.69
C VAL A 645 -9.50 0.39 19.68
N TRP A 646 -10.80 0.28 19.90
CA TRP A 646 -11.48 1.00 20.98
C TRP A 646 -11.03 0.51 22.35
N ILE A 647 -10.80 1.42 23.30
CA ILE A 647 -10.54 1.05 24.70
C ILE A 647 -11.68 1.53 25.61
N GLY A 648 -12.46 0.57 26.13
CA GLY A 648 -13.67 0.85 26.89
C GLY A 648 -14.75 1.59 26.09
N GLU A 649 -15.68 2.22 26.81
CA GLU A 649 -16.89 2.86 26.23
C GLU A 649 -16.72 4.34 25.87
N GLU A 650 -15.63 4.98 26.31
CA GLU A 650 -15.34 6.38 26.00
C GLU A 650 -14.75 6.55 24.60
N ASN A 651 -14.60 7.79 24.13
CA ASN A 651 -14.00 8.15 22.84
C ASN A 651 -12.48 7.83 22.68
N ARG A 652 -11.94 6.90 23.47
CA ARG A 652 -10.52 6.55 23.50
C ARG A 652 -10.22 5.32 22.65
N ALA A 653 -9.14 5.37 21.90
CA ALA A 653 -8.68 4.27 21.06
C ALA A 653 -7.15 4.12 21.14
N LEU A 654 -6.66 2.93 20.85
CA LEU A 654 -5.26 2.65 20.56
C LEU A 654 -5.07 2.44 19.05
N ALA A 655 -3.99 3.00 18.51
CA ALA A 655 -3.56 2.77 17.14
C ALA A 655 -2.14 2.23 17.11
N LEU A 656 -1.91 1.10 16.45
CA LEU A 656 -0.56 0.65 16.09
C LEU A 656 -0.32 1.00 14.62
N ASN A 657 0.50 2.00 14.34
CA ASN A 657 0.74 2.46 12.97
C ASN A 657 1.78 1.61 12.22
N SER A 658 1.93 1.84 10.92
CA SER A 658 2.84 1.05 10.07
C SER A 658 4.33 1.19 10.38
N ASP A 659 4.69 2.22 11.14
CA ASP A 659 6.03 2.39 11.68
C ASP A 659 6.20 1.69 13.03
N GLY A 660 5.23 0.94 13.56
CA GLY A 660 5.37 0.22 14.83
C GLY A 660 5.30 1.14 16.06
N GLU A 661 4.68 2.30 15.90
CA GLU A 661 4.35 3.21 17.00
C GLU A 661 2.95 2.89 17.51
N LEU A 662 2.84 2.68 18.83
CA LEU A 662 1.57 2.65 19.53
C LEU A 662 1.18 4.08 19.87
N ILE A 663 -0.07 4.44 19.63
CA ILE A 663 -0.60 5.78 19.83
C ILE A 663 -1.90 5.66 20.61
N LEU A 664 -2.01 6.42 21.69
CA LEU A 664 -3.25 6.61 22.43
C LEU A 664 -3.99 7.83 21.86
N LEU A 665 -5.21 7.60 21.39
CA LEU A 665 -6.02 8.57 20.67
C LEU A 665 -7.32 8.88 21.42
N ARG A 666 -7.84 10.08 21.22
CA ARG A 666 -9.26 10.39 21.37
C ARG A 666 -9.85 10.67 20.00
N LEU A 667 -10.89 9.93 19.62
CA LEU A 667 -11.54 10.02 18.31
C LEU A 667 -12.93 10.63 18.46
N ASN A 668 -13.13 11.79 17.85
CA ASN A 668 -14.41 12.50 17.87
C ASN A 668 -14.84 12.92 16.45
N PRO A 669 -16.11 13.29 16.23
CA PRO A 669 -16.60 13.75 14.93
C PRO A 669 -16.01 15.08 14.45
N LYS A 670 -15.38 15.86 15.35
CA LYS A 670 -14.80 17.17 15.03
C LYS A 670 -13.30 17.12 14.74
N GLU A 671 -12.59 16.21 15.40
CA GLU A 671 -11.14 16.06 15.32
C GLU A 671 -10.69 14.75 15.97
N TYR A 672 -9.39 14.47 15.89
CA TYR A 672 -8.73 13.52 16.78
C TYR A 672 -7.67 14.23 17.63
N HIS A 673 -7.37 13.67 18.80
CA HIS A 673 -6.31 14.14 19.69
C HIS A 673 -5.36 12.99 20.03
N GLU A 674 -4.05 13.24 19.93
CA GLU A 674 -3.01 12.30 20.38
C GLU A 674 -2.66 12.56 21.85
N ASP A 675 -3.06 11.65 22.71
CA ASP A 675 -2.75 11.69 24.14
C ASP A 675 -1.29 11.28 24.39
N SER A 676 -0.82 10.20 23.74
CA SER A 676 0.54 9.68 23.85
C SER A 676 0.96 8.86 22.63
N ARG A 677 2.27 8.78 22.38
CA ARG A 677 2.89 7.99 21.30
C ARG A 677 4.18 7.33 21.82
N ALA A 678 4.40 6.07 21.47
CA ALA A 678 5.63 5.35 21.78
C ALA A 678 5.97 4.33 20.67
N LYS A 679 7.24 4.27 20.27
CA LYS A 679 7.76 3.22 19.41
C LYS A 679 7.84 1.91 20.21
N ILE A 680 7.09 0.88 19.82
CA ILE A 680 7.06 -0.40 20.53
C ILE A 680 7.68 -1.55 19.73
N VAL A 681 7.68 -1.47 18.41
CA VAL A 681 8.20 -2.53 17.53
C VAL A 681 8.73 -1.95 16.22
N GLY A 682 9.39 -2.77 15.39
CA GLY A 682 9.76 -2.41 14.02
C GLY A 682 8.55 -2.11 13.11
N ARG A 683 8.80 -1.85 11.82
CA ARG A 683 7.70 -1.65 10.86
C ARG A 683 6.79 -2.87 10.83
N THR A 684 5.48 -2.63 10.72
CA THR A 684 4.49 -3.70 10.84
C THR A 684 3.21 -3.39 10.08
N TRP A 685 2.60 -4.43 9.53
CA TRP A 685 1.21 -4.42 9.08
C TRP A 685 0.34 -5.40 9.87
N ALA A 686 0.93 -6.09 10.85
CA ALA A 686 0.25 -7.07 11.67
C ALA A 686 -0.57 -6.41 12.77
N HIS A 687 -1.73 -6.99 13.07
CA HIS A 687 -2.59 -6.50 14.14
C HIS A 687 -2.05 -6.90 15.51
N PRO A 688 -2.00 -5.96 16.46
CA PRO A 688 -1.60 -6.27 17.82
C PRO A 688 -2.69 -7.07 18.54
N ALA A 689 -2.30 -7.70 19.64
CA ALA A 689 -3.21 -8.27 20.62
C ALA A 689 -3.11 -7.51 21.94
N TYR A 690 -4.21 -7.39 22.65
CA TYR A 690 -4.28 -6.74 23.96
C TYR A 690 -4.82 -7.71 25.00
N ALA A 691 -4.07 -7.98 26.04
CA ALA A 691 -4.52 -8.84 27.13
C ALA A 691 -3.92 -8.37 28.46
N GLY A 692 -4.72 -8.38 29.52
CA GLY A 692 -4.24 -7.85 30.80
C GLY A 692 -4.07 -6.34 30.76
N ASN A 693 -2.85 -5.89 31.03
CA ASN A 693 -2.39 -4.53 30.78
C ASN A 693 -1.20 -4.54 29.79
N CYS A 694 -1.14 -5.53 28.90
CA CYS A 694 -0.07 -5.68 27.92
C CYS A 694 -0.60 -5.52 26.50
N VAL A 695 0.25 -4.98 25.64
CA VAL A 695 0.12 -5.06 24.19
C VAL A 695 1.20 -6.00 23.65
N TYR A 696 0.78 -6.88 22.76
CA TYR A 696 1.65 -7.77 22.00
C TYR A 696 1.67 -7.30 20.56
N ALA A 697 2.86 -7.05 20.01
CA ALA A 697 3.04 -6.55 18.66
C ALA A 697 4.21 -7.27 17.98
N ARG A 698 4.17 -7.37 16.65
CA ARG A 698 5.23 -8.01 15.86
C ARG A 698 5.71 -7.12 14.72
N SER A 699 6.95 -7.34 14.28
CA SER A 699 7.46 -6.93 12.95
C SER A 699 7.77 -8.19 12.14
N ASP A 700 8.52 -8.06 11.05
CA ASP A 700 9.02 -9.19 10.27
C ASP A 700 10.14 -10.00 10.94
N THR A 701 10.68 -9.55 12.07
CA THR A 701 11.84 -10.19 12.72
C THR A 701 11.64 -10.48 14.20
N GLU A 702 10.58 -9.97 14.81
CA GLU A 702 10.40 -10.05 16.26
C GLU A 702 8.94 -9.91 16.70
N ILE A 703 8.66 -10.45 17.88
CA ILE A 703 7.45 -10.22 18.66
C ILE A 703 7.84 -9.65 20.02
N VAL A 704 7.08 -8.68 20.51
CA VAL A 704 7.32 -7.98 21.77
C VAL A 704 6.08 -8.03 22.65
N CYS A 705 6.30 -8.02 23.96
CA CYS A 705 5.29 -7.67 24.95
C CYS A 705 5.68 -6.35 25.62
N VAL A 706 4.76 -5.40 25.62
CA VAL A 706 4.94 -4.07 26.20
C VAL A 706 3.86 -3.82 27.24
N LEU A 707 4.30 -3.39 28.42
CA LEU A 707 3.44 -3.08 29.54
C LEU A 707 2.81 -1.68 29.35
N LEU A 708 1.49 -1.62 29.44
CA LEU A 708 0.73 -0.39 29.44
C LEU A 708 0.59 0.13 30.88
N PRO A 709 0.89 1.41 31.15
CA PRO A 709 0.72 2.00 32.46
C PRO A 709 -0.76 2.02 32.83
N THR A 710 -1.08 1.69 34.08
CA THR A 710 -2.45 1.70 34.60
C THR A 710 -2.57 2.68 35.76
N ILE A 711 -3.77 3.22 35.93
CA ILE A 711 -4.16 4.04 37.09
C ILE A 711 -5.34 3.38 37.80
N LYS A 712 -5.47 3.64 39.10
CA LYS A 712 -6.56 3.11 39.91
C LYS A 712 -7.89 3.79 39.62
#